data_AF-A0AAI9K2W3-F1
#
_entry.id   AF-A0AAI9K2W3-F1
#
_cell.length_a   1.000
_cell.length_b   1.000
_cell.length_c   1.000
_cell.angle_alpha   90.00
_cell.angle_beta   90.00
_cell.angle_gamma   90.00
#
_symmetry.space_group_name_H-M   'P 1'
#
loop_
_entity.id
_entity.type
_entity.pdbx_description
1 polymer ?
#
loop_
_entity_poly.entity_id
_entity_poly.type
_entity_poly.pdbx_seq_one_letter_code
_entity_poly.pdbx_strand_id
1 'polypeptide(L)'
;MMKLFRPGGAISVFLIIILVPCLVLCFLYVDLSRIELSKSSVESTADTTLNSLMANYDTVLSDYYGLVASVQNIDDFCDKSKEFFKKTLEANGVSDSQSNEIVSWVFSQIQGGGDYSDLLQGQLVSGTENLYAVAGSGIGENPALVKEGVVEFMKYRAPEMAVESIYDKLVKDGDTLKNDLKNSSEDSELAQSREDFSETEGALSKAEFYTYYYYQQYARGDGSENSSGPSKNEITEIRQYVEQSIKDYEDITKTTVGKLWISKAGKPSSVNKYYIGLSSTEGNDGIVKNLATGTGGYNEKKVAKDVKSFEKDKKYYIKWSKVENQKQEVANKLAELETALDNADKAVSKYADKNYGTGDDQANKAQWYYFAYNAAKDSIKDVNSKGDALAKAWVTYTAMLDCEADPDDSTFPSDWKKDERAYSDEIKADVHTIFNGDFPDSGLNGHGGKYMTVKNALVDIYNGGVLSEYDTSGVSSKLNDIATNLAAYREKIQSYIDALSLVIEGDGNKHKITKKHELLSLDELSDLVWEYYSDYNDWKGNATESKTSLGTEQRTEVGTYEKEKRDVDGDDVVEFKNKLIKEREALQSIVDAIDSIKYGSKKLTDIKNFDTFYSQFKNKFTNPTEPIRNSRIDIDGHDIYYKLLTPQKTEALIPVPECKLILEKGDDTYYDFLLTRGYESDGKSLKDLKKDVDEKDGKIDDFKKQKEDAENSEDTKKDKSGSDEIKNSSNVNVGEYEGSKFGAGTLLKGFAQTIENFANQKGPNVRDSLYATLYTMNMFSYRTYVYEGKYDDYTDSYGDEITYENCEEKYKTVSSNWADEKATYTYNKSLTNHMINNANNAAFNAEVEYVLYGSTNEENLKSAYANIYEIRLALNLASGYLNFWSAGKNTTADVINGAADLIAEITRHIIPAPVTKAVLIALLAALESIQDMKILNKGIPLEVYKVSDEQWSYSINKKGDSKDDVGISDPKSPKKGEGICMQYSDYLFIFLYSMFQSGDDKTNKAYCRLGRLIEANMQKVDKDHPQFSLKQSKTLFTLTSEIDVSPLMMDQPLASDYKDSLADGSWNRYTIEVTRGY
;
A
#
# COMPACT_ATOMS: atom_id res chain seq x y z
N MET A 1 -5.07 91.14 84.78
CA MET A 1 -5.85 92.01 83.86
C MET A 1 -6.80 91.14 83.01
N MET A 2 -7.41 90.09 83.55
CA MET A 2 -8.74 90.15 84.17
C MET A 2 -8.97 91.35 85.10
N LYS A 3 -9.90 92.22 84.72
CA LYS A 3 -10.76 93.03 85.61
C LYS A 3 -11.94 93.55 84.75
N LEU A 4 -12.98 92.71 84.62
CA LEU A 4 -14.42 93.03 84.41
C LEU A 4 -15.11 91.80 83.79
N PHE A 5 -15.24 90.69 84.52
CA PHE A 5 -16.23 89.67 84.15
C PHE A 5 -16.83 89.07 85.42
N ARG A 6 -18.16 89.27 85.58
CA ARG A 6 -18.95 88.61 86.62
C ARG A 6 -19.03 87.11 86.30
N PRO A 7 -19.06 86.22 87.30
CA PRO A 7 -18.83 84.77 87.14
C PRO A 7 -19.96 83.98 86.48
N GLY A 8 -20.96 84.64 85.87
CA GLY A 8 -22.13 83.98 85.29
C GLY A 8 -22.09 83.78 83.77
N GLY A 9 -21.26 84.54 83.03
CA GLY A 9 -21.29 84.56 81.55
C GLY A 9 -20.18 83.76 80.85
N ALA A 10 -19.09 83.42 81.55
CA ALA A 10 -17.99 82.64 80.96
C ALA A 10 -18.43 81.23 80.57
N ILE A 11 -19.32 80.63 81.38
CA ILE A 11 -19.96 79.34 81.07
C ILE A 11 -20.79 79.47 79.79
N SER A 12 -21.57 80.54 79.63
CA SER A 12 -22.40 80.75 78.44
C SER A 12 -21.58 80.97 77.16
N VAL A 13 -20.48 81.73 77.22
CA VAL A 13 -19.60 81.95 76.05
C VAL A 13 -18.86 80.67 75.68
N PHE A 14 -18.34 79.93 76.66
CA PHE A 14 -17.73 78.61 76.43
C PHE A 14 -18.75 77.60 75.89
N LEU A 15 -19.98 77.64 76.40
CA LEU A 15 -21.09 76.82 75.90
C LEU A 15 -21.40 77.16 74.44
N ILE A 16 -21.50 78.44 74.06
CA ILE A 16 -21.76 78.86 72.68
C ILE A 16 -20.63 78.43 71.73
N ILE A 17 -19.36 78.56 72.16
CA ILE A 17 -18.18 78.15 71.37
C ILE A 17 -18.18 76.64 71.10
N ILE A 18 -18.72 75.82 72.01
CA ILE A 18 -18.86 74.36 71.81
C ILE A 18 -20.17 74.01 71.10
N LEU A 19 -21.27 74.72 71.41
CA LEU A 19 -22.61 74.45 70.92
C LEU A 19 -22.71 74.68 69.42
N VAL A 20 -22.15 75.77 68.89
CA VAL A 20 -22.24 76.07 67.45
C VAL A 20 -21.57 74.97 66.61
N PRO A 21 -20.33 74.54 66.86
CA PRO A 21 -19.72 73.40 66.18
C PRO A 21 -20.48 72.07 66.36
N CYS A 22 -20.97 71.78 67.57
CA CYS A 22 -21.78 70.58 67.80
C CYS A 22 -23.10 70.60 67.01
N LEU A 23 -23.73 71.76 66.89
CA LEU A 23 -25.01 71.94 66.19
C LEU A 23 -24.82 71.84 64.67
N VAL A 24 -23.72 72.37 64.12
CA VAL A 24 -23.30 72.15 62.72
C VAL A 24 -23.01 70.66 62.45
N LEU A 25 -22.34 69.97 63.37
CA LEU A 25 -22.12 68.51 63.27
C LEU A 25 -23.45 67.75 63.26
N CYS A 26 -24.40 68.11 64.14
CA CYS A 26 -25.74 67.52 64.14
C CYS A 26 -26.50 67.78 62.83
N PHE A 27 -26.40 68.98 62.26
CA PHE A 27 -26.99 69.31 60.97
C PHE A 27 -26.39 68.46 59.84
N LEU A 28 -25.08 68.26 59.84
CA LEU A 28 -24.40 67.38 58.86
C LEU A 28 -24.87 65.93 59.01
N TYR A 29 -24.98 65.42 60.24
CA TYR A 29 -25.51 64.07 60.47
C TYR A 29 -26.95 63.91 60.00
N VAL A 30 -27.80 64.93 60.15
CA VAL A 30 -29.18 64.90 59.65
C VAL A 30 -29.20 64.84 58.12
N ASP A 31 -28.42 65.67 57.43
CA ASP A 31 -28.33 65.63 55.96
C ASP A 31 -27.68 64.33 55.44
N LEU A 32 -26.65 63.80 56.11
CA LEU A 32 -26.09 62.46 55.81
C LEU A 32 -27.11 61.34 56.02
N SER A 33 -27.91 61.39 57.09
CA SER A 33 -28.98 60.41 57.33
C SER A 33 -30.05 60.48 56.23
N ARG A 34 -30.37 61.68 55.73
CA ARG A 34 -31.30 61.87 54.61
C ARG A 34 -30.76 61.28 53.31
N ILE A 35 -29.46 61.41 53.04
CA ILE A 35 -28.82 60.77 51.89
C ILE A 35 -28.94 59.25 51.97
N GLU A 36 -28.65 58.64 53.12
CA GLU A 36 -28.80 57.18 53.29
C GLU A 36 -30.27 56.71 53.21
N LEU A 37 -31.23 57.48 53.73
CA LEU A 37 -32.66 57.20 53.55
C LEU A 37 -33.11 57.36 52.09
N SER A 38 -32.60 58.37 51.40
CA SER A 38 -32.88 58.63 49.98
C SER A 38 -32.36 57.48 49.12
N LYS A 39 -31.16 56.93 49.41
CA LYS A 39 -30.63 55.74 48.72
C LYS A 39 -31.62 54.59 48.76
N SER A 40 -32.10 54.22 49.96
CA SER A 40 -33.06 53.12 50.12
C SER A 40 -34.40 53.37 49.39
N SER A 41 -34.92 54.60 49.42
CA SER A 41 -36.16 54.97 48.73
C SER A 41 -36.02 54.95 47.21
N VAL A 42 -34.89 55.45 46.70
CA VAL A 42 -34.59 55.47 45.27
C VAL A 42 -34.29 54.05 44.75
N GLU A 43 -33.56 53.23 45.50
CA GLU A 43 -33.36 51.80 45.18
C GLU A 43 -34.70 51.06 45.07
N SER A 44 -35.63 51.30 46.00
CA SER A 44 -36.98 50.71 45.93
C SER A 44 -37.79 51.18 44.71
N THR A 45 -37.62 52.44 44.31
CA THR A 45 -38.25 53.01 43.11
C THR A 45 -37.65 52.43 41.83
N ALA A 46 -36.32 52.28 41.79
CA ALA A 46 -35.60 51.62 40.71
C ALA A 46 -36.02 50.15 40.59
N ASP A 47 -36.14 49.43 41.71
CA ASP A 47 -36.63 48.05 41.76
C ASP A 47 -38.06 47.93 41.23
N THR A 48 -38.95 48.82 41.65
CA THR A 48 -40.35 48.83 41.19
C THR A 48 -40.43 49.11 39.68
N THR A 49 -39.60 50.02 39.19
CA THR A 49 -39.50 50.34 37.76
C THR A 49 -39.01 49.13 36.96
N LEU A 50 -37.93 48.48 37.40
CA LEU A 50 -37.38 47.30 36.76
C LEU A 50 -38.36 46.12 36.80
N ASN A 51 -39.04 45.87 37.93
CA ASN A 51 -40.09 44.86 38.02
C ASN A 51 -41.27 45.15 37.08
N SER A 52 -41.64 46.42 36.92
CA SER A 52 -42.70 46.84 35.98
C SER A 52 -42.27 46.67 34.52
N LEU A 53 -40.99 46.91 34.19
CA LEU A 53 -40.44 46.59 32.87
C LEU A 53 -40.51 45.08 32.61
N MET A 54 -40.03 44.28 33.56
CA MET A 54 -40.00 42.82 33.45
C MET A 54 -41.41 42.22 33.35
N ALA A 55 -42.45 42.84 33.92
CA ALA A 55 -43.83 42.37 33.73
C ALA A 55 -44.25 42.27 32.24
N ASN A 56 -43.58 42.97 31.32
CA ASN A 56 -43.79 42.86 29.87
C ASN A 56 -42.87 41.78 29.26
N TYR A 57 -43.16 40.52 29.56
CA TYR A 57 -42.47 39.37 28.97
C TYR A 57 -43.15 38.87 27.69
N ASP A 58 -42.42 38.09 26.90
CA ASP A 58 -42.94 37.42 25.70
C ASP A 58 -43.87 36.26 26.09
N THR A 59 -45.17 36.47 25.91
CA THR A 59 -46.18 35.48 26.29
C THR A 59 -46.14 34.23 25.42
N VAL A 60 -45.73 34.32 24.15
CA VAL A 60 -45.70 33.17 23.24
C VAL A 60 -44.52 32.26 23.60
N LEU A 61 -43.35 32.84 23.85
CA LEU A 61 -42.16 32.10 24.29
C LEU A 61 -42.41 31.39 25.63
N SER A 62 -43.05 32.09 26.58
CA SER A 62 -43.40 31.51 27.88
C SER A 62 -44.49 30.44 27.78
N ASP A 63 -45.47 30.58 26.90
CA ASP A 63 -46.57 29.62 26.74
C ASP A 63 -46.11 28.34 26.03
N TYR A 64 -45.30 28.45 24.97
CA TYR A 64 -44.82 27.29 24.23
C TYR A 64 -43.66 26.56 24.90
N TYR A 65 -42.67 27.31 25.39
CA TYR A 65 -41.39 26.73 25.86
C TYR A 65 -41.15 26.91 27.35
N GLY A 66 -41.98 27.70 28.05
CA GLY A 66 -41.81 27.95 29.47
C GLY A 66 -40.63 28.86 29.82
N LEU A 67 -40.05 29.53 28.83
CA LEU A 67 -38.93 30.47 29.01
C LEU A 67 -39.47 31.90 29.15
N VAL A 68 -38.97 32.63 30.13
CA VAL A 68 -39.39 34.01 30.38
C VAL A 68 -38.28 34.98 29.96
N ALA A 69 -38.61 35.88 29.04
CA ALA A 69 -37.72 36.92 28.56
C ALA A 69 -38.51 38.11 28.03
N SER A 70 -37.82 39.21 27.74
CA SER A 70 -38.43 40.39 27.16
C SER A 70 -39.02 40.14 25.77
N VAL A 71 -39.98 40.99 25.40
CA VAL A 71 -40.48 41.12 24.02
C VAL A 71 -39.36 41.50 23.03
N GLN A 72 -39.56 41.22 21.74
CA GLN A 72 -38.57 41.43 20.68
C GLN A 72 -38.13 42.91 20.51
N ASN A 73 -39.05 43.88 20.68
CA ASN A 73 -38.75 45.31 20.62
C ASN A 73 -38.81 45.94 22.03
N ILE A 74 -37.74 45.76 22.81
CA ILE A 74 -37.68 46.20 24.21
C ILE A 74 -37.30 47.67 24.39
N ASP A 75 -36.73 48.32 23.37
CA ASP A 75 -36.23 49.70 23.46
C ASP A 75 -37.37 50.69 23.77
N ASP A 76 -38.52 50.53 23.11
CA ASP A 76 -39.72 51.34 23.35
C ASP A 76 -40.25 51.21 24.79
N PHE A 77 -40.08 50.05 25.42
CA PHE A 77 -40.49 49.81 26.80
C PHE A 77 -39.45 50.29 27.80
N CYS A 78 -38.16 50.19 27.46
CA CYS A 78 -37.09 50.79 28.26
C CYS A 78 -37.29 52.30 28.37
N ASP A 79 -37.62 52.99 27.28
CA ASP A 79 -37.85 54.43 27.31
C ASP A 79 -39.09 54.83 28.13
N LYS A 80 -40.20 54.07 28.02
CA LYS A 80 -41.37 54.25 28.89
C LYS A 80 -41.06 54.00 30.37
N SER A 81 -40.23 53.00 30.67
CA SER A 81 -39.82 52.70 32.05
C SER A 81 -38.85 53.74 32.61
N LYS A 82 -37.98 54.35 31.78
CA LYS A 82 -37.19 55.53 32.19
C LYS A 82 -38.11 56.70 32.57
N GLU A 83 -39.12 56.96 31.75
CA GLU A 83 -40.11 58.01 32.03
C GLU A 83 -40.89 57.70 33.30
N PHE A 84 -41.25 56.44 33.54
CA PHE A 84 -41.88 56.01 34.78
C PHE A 84 -40.97 56.23 35.99
N PHE A 85 -39.71 55.81 35.95
CA PHE A 85 -38.74 56.05 37.03
C PHE A 85 -38.61 57.55 37.32
N LYS A 86 -38.44 58.36 36.27
CA LYS A 86 -38.37 59.82 36.38
C LYS A 86 -39.63 60.39 37.02
N LYS A 87 -40.81 60.02 36.52
CA LYS A 87 -42.09 60.48 37.07
C LYS A 87 -42.34 60.00 38.49
N THR A 88 -41.91 58.80 38.89
CA THR A 88 -42.09 58.30 40.26
C THR A 88 -41.11 58.98 41.22
N LEU A 89 -39.88 59.25 40.78
CA LEU A 89 -38.88 59.97 41.54
C LEU A 89 -39.25 61.46 41.68
N GLU A 90 -39.81 62.07 40.64
CA GLU A 90 -40.37 63.43 40.64
C GLU A 90 -41.74 63.51 41.35
N ALA A 91 -42.58 62.47 41.29
CA ALA A 91 -43.87 62.40 42.00
C ALA A 91 -43.72 62.30 43.51
N ASN A 92 -42.53 61.93 44.01
CA ASN A 92 -42.16 62.19 45.41
C ASN A 92 -42.04 63.70 45.73
N GLY A 93 -42.26 64.60 44.77
CA GLY A 93 -42.20 66.06 44.91
C GLY A 93 -43.01 66.89 43.89
N VAL A 94 -44.22 66.46 43.46
CA VAL A 94 -45.04 67.28 42.54
C VAL A 94 -45.96 68.27 43.29
N SER A 95 -45.80 69.56 42.99
CA SER A 95 -46.75 70.63 43.35
C SER A 95 -48.01 70.61 42.45
N ASP A 96 -49.16 70.92 43.05
CA ASP A 96 -50.57 70.81 42.61
C ASP A 96 -51.00 71.08 41.14
N SER A 97 -50.16 71.57 40.23
CA SER A 97 -50.65 72.08 38.93
C SER A 97 -50.57 71.14 37.72
N GLN A 98 -50.13 69.88 37.87
CA GLN A 98 -50.18 68.88 36.76
C GLN A 98 -50.66 67.47 37.18
N SER A 99 -51.27 67.37 38.36
CA SER A 99 -51.56 66.11 39.06
C SER A 99 -52.76 65.31 38.53
N ASN A 100 -53.52 65.79 37.56
CA ASN A 100 -54.89 65.28 37.33
C ASN A 100 -55.05 63.99 36.50
N GLU A 101 -54.00 63.40 35.91
CA GLU A 101 -54.16 62.10 35.22
C GLU A 101 -53.52 60.91 35.96
N ILE A 102 -52.47 61.11 36.75
CA ILE A 102 -51.78 60.03 37.46
C ILE A 102 -52.32 59.85 38.89
N VAL A 103 -52.79 60.92 39.52
CA VAL A 103 -53.44 60.87 40.85
C VAL A 103 -54.80 60.18 40.79
N SER A 104 -55.53 60.26 39.66
CA SER A 104 -56.88 59.67 39.55
C SER A 104 -56.88 58.13 39.53
N TRP A 105 -55.81 57.48 39.08
CA TRP A 105 -55.76 56.02 39.05
C TRP A 105 -55.33 55.44 40.40
N VAL A 106 -54.32 56.05 41.04
CA VAL A 106 -53.73 55.53 42.30
C VAL A 106 -54.59 55.87 43.53
N PHE A 107 -55.25 57.03 43.58
CA PHE A 107 -56.02 57.44 44.78
C PHE A 107 -57.47 56.92 44.86
N SER A 108 -57.96 56.17 43.86
CA SER A 108 -59.33 55.65 43.88
C SER A 108 -59.54 54.37 44.72
N GLN A 109 -58.47 53.76 45.26
CA GLN A 109 -58.57 52.49 45.99
C GLN A 109 -58.17 52.54 47.47
N ILE A 110 -57.53 53.60 47.98
CA ILE A 110 -57.08 53.62 49.39
C ILE A 110 -57.31 55.01 49.98
N GLN A 111 -58.30 55.09 50.88
CA GLN A 111 -58.69 56.32 51.58
C GLN A 111 -57.56 56.91 52.43
N GLY A 112 -57.47 58.25 52.45
CA GLY A 112 -56.92 59.02 53.57
C GLY A 112 -55.87 60.05 53.18
N GLY A 113 -56.33 61.26 52.83
CA GLY A 113 -55.47 62.40 52.52
C GLY A 113 -54.67 62.90 53.72
N GLY A 114 -53.43 63.29 53.44
CA GLY A 114 -52.57 64.10 54.29
C GLY A 114 -51.55 64.81 53.43
N ASP A 115 -51.29 66.09 53.73
CA ASP A 115 -50.21 66.89 53.16
C ASP A 115 -48.87 66.15 53.33
N TYR A 116 -48.19 65.86 52.22
CA TYR A 116 -46.86 65.27 52.24
C TYR A 116 -45.82 66.39 52.29
N SER A 117 -45.03 66.44 53.37
CA SER A 117 -43.85 67.29 53.44
C SER A 117 -42.66 66.57 52.80
N ASP A 118 -42.14 67.13 51.70
CA ASP A 118 -40.94 66.67 50.99
C ASP A 118 -39.68 66.91 51.85
N LEU A 119 -39.40 65.94 52.72
CA LEU A 119 -38.24 65.94 53.61
C LEU A 119 -37.00 65.34 52.96
N LEU A 120 -37.10 64.67 51.81
CA LEU A 120 -35.99 63.98 51.17
C LEU A 120 -35.33 64.81 50.06
N GLN A 121 -36.06 65.65 49.31
CA GLN A 121 -35.52 66.56 48.28
C GLN A 121 -34.47 65.92 47.34
N GLY A 122 -34.65 64.65 47.00
CA GLY A 122 -33.82 63.95 46.02
C GLY A 122 -34.26 64.35 44.62
N GLN A 123 -33.37 64.99 43.86
CA GLN A 123 -33.62 65.37 42.47
C GLN A 123 -32.74 64.54 41.54
N LEU A 124 -33.31 64.17 40.40
CA LEU A 124 -32.58 63.52 39.32
C LEU A 124 -31.61 64.51 38.67
N VAL A 125 -30.33 64.16 38.56
CA VAL A 125 -29.40 64.93 37.73
C VAL A 125 -29.76 64.67 36.27
N SER A 126 -30.33 65.66 35.60
CA SER A 126 -30.88 65.52 34.24
C SER A 126 -29.85 64.99 33.24
N GLY A 127 -30.17 63.88 32.56
CA GLY A 127 -29.33 63.25 31.55
C GLY A 127 -28.41 62.15 32.07
N THR A 128 -28.54 61.77 33.34
CA THR A 128 -27.78 60.67 33.97
C THR A 128 -28.58 59.37 34.06
N GLU A 129 -29.89 59.42 33.77
CA GLU A 129 -30.79 58.28 33.77
C GLU A 129 -30.57 57.37 32.56
N ASN A 130 -29.99 56.20 32.79
CA ASN A 130 -29.83 55.18 31.75
C ASN A 130 -30.46 53.87 32.22
N LEU A 131 -31.33 53.32 31.38
CA LEU A 131 -31.89 51.98 31.50
C LEU A 131 -31.56 51.25 30.21
N TYR A 132 -30.84 50.15 30.33
CA TYR A 132 -30.39 49.36 29.20
C TYR A 132 -30.42 47.87 29.56
N ALA A 133 -30.64 47.04 28.54
CA ALA A 133 -30.41 45.62 28.66
C ALA A 133 -28.91 45.35 28.84
N VAL A 134 -28.57 44.49 29.79
CA VAL A 134 -27.17 44.08 30.01
C VAL A 134 -26.60 43.46 28.73
N ALA A 135 -25.40 43.85 28.32
CA ALA A 135 -24.77 43.28 27.13
C ALA A 135 -24.61 41.76 27.27
N GLY A 136 -25.05 40.99 26.26
CA GLY A 136 -25.02 39.53 26.30
C GLY A 136 -26.13 38.88 27.12
N SER A 137 -27.17 39.63 27.54
CA SER A 137 -28.35 39.09 28.24
C SER A 137 -29.42 38.50 27.32
N GLY A 138 -29.16 38.41 26.00
CA GLY A 138 -30.05 37.69 25.09
C GLY A 138 -29.95 36.19 25.32
N ILE A 139 -31.09 35.49 25.42
CA ILE A 139 -31.11 34.02 25.55
C ILE A 139 -30.28 33.36 24.44
N GLY A 140 -30.38 33.86 23.21
CA GLY A 140 -29.64 33.35 22.06
C GLY A 140 -28.14 33.68 22.03
N GLU A 141 -27.65 34.55 22.93
CA GLU A 141 -26.25 34.97 23.00
C GLU A 141 -25.45 34.16 24.03
N ASN A 142 -26.12 33.62 25.06
CA ASN A 142 -25.45 32.97 26.19
C ASN A 142 -26.12 31.62 26.54
N PRO A 143 -25.43 30.48 26.36
CA PRO A 143 -25.98 29.16 26.68
C PRO A 143 -26.35 29.00 28.16
N ALA A 144 -25.72 29.74 29.07
CA ALA A 144 -26.08 29.70 30.50
C ALA A 144 -27.51 30.18 30.75
N LEU A 145 -28.02 31.13 29.95
CA LEU A 145 -29.39 31.64 30.08
C LEU A 145 -30.41 30.62 29.59
N VAL A 146 -30.10 29.91 28.50
CA VAL A 146 -30.92 28.76 28.05
C VAL A 146 -30.95 27.68 29.12
N LYS A 147 -29.77 27.34 29.68
CA LYS A 147 -29.67 26.35 30.76
C LYS A 147 -30.53 26.75 31.95
N GLU A 148 -30.38 27.96 32.48
CA GLU A 148 -31.10 28.41 33.67
C GLU A 148 -32.62 28.41 33.46
N GLY A 149 -33.07 28.92 32.31
CA GLY A 149 -34.50 28.93 31.97
C GLY A 149 -35.09 27.52 31.88
N VAL A 150 -34.36 26.58 31.27
CA VAL A 150 -34.77 25.17 31.20
C VAL A 150 -34.80 24.52 32.60
N VAL A 151 -33.77 24.77 33.42
CA VAL A 151 -33.67 24.19 34.77
C VAL A 151 -34.78 24.69 35.68
N GLU A 152 -35.07 26.00 35.69
CA GLU A 152 -36.16 26.55 36.51
C GLU A 152 -37.54 26.09 36.01
N PHE A 153 -37.76 25.97 34.69
CA PHE A 153 -39.00 25.40 34.15
C PHE A 153 -39.21 23.95 34.60
N MET A 154 -38.14 23.15 34.64
CA MET A 154 -38.19 21.73 34.99
C MET A 154 -38.20 21.44 36.48
N LYS A 155 -37.83 22.41 37.33
CA LYS A 155 -37.67 22.25 38.78
C LYS A 155 -38.80 21.51 39.50
N TYR A 156 -40.05 21.76 39.10
CA TYR A 156 -41.23 21.13 39.68
C TYR A 156 -41.83 20.02 38.81
N ARG A 157 -41.42 19.90 37.54
CA ARG A 157 -41.96 18.94 36.56
C ARG A 157 -41.09 17.69 36.43
N ALA A 158 -39.77 17.87 36.46
CA ALA A 158 -38.81 16.78 36.32
C ALA A 158 -38.98 15.67 37.38
N PRO A 159 -39.28 15.96 38.66
CA PRO A 159 -39.52 14.88 39.63
C PRO A 159 -40.72 13.99 39.30
N GLU A 160 -41.82 14.55 38.76
CA GLU A 160 -43.00 13.80 38.32
C GLU A 160 -42.65 12.94 37.10
N MET A 161 -42.02 13.54 36.08
CA MET A 161 -41.64 12.85 34.85
C MET A 161 -40.54 11.81 35.03
N ALA A 162 -39.64 12.00 36.01
CA ALA A 162 -38.63 11.01 36.33
C ALA A 162 -39.26 9.69 36.81
N VAL A 163 -40.45 9.73 37.41
CA VAL A 163 -41.16 8.53 37.88
C VAL A 163 -41.84 7.75 36.74
N GLU A 164 -42.14 8.41 35.61
CA GLU A 164 -42.83 7.80 34.46
C GLU A 164 -41.89 7.46 33.27
N SER A 165 -40.68 8.02 33.25
CA SER A 165 -39.73 7.89 32.13
C SER A 165 -38.77 6.70 32.27
N ILE A 166 -37.89 6.54 31.27
CA ILE A 166 -36.74 5.62 31.32
C ILE A 166 -35.90 5.75 32.60
N TYR A 167 -35.93 6.91 33.28
CA TYR A 167 -35.29 7.07 34.60
C TYR A 167 -35.73 5.98 35.59
N ASP A 168 -37.03 5.71 35.71
CA ASP A 168 -37.55 4.72 36.66
C ASP A 168 -37.13 3.29 36.28
N LYS A 169 -37.13 2.97 34.98
CA LYS A 169 -36.62 1.68 34.45
C LYS A 169 -35.13 1.51 34.74
N LEU A 170 -34.31 2.52 34.45
CA LEU A 170 -32.86 2.52 34.69
C LEU A 170 -32.48 2.49 36.17
N VAL A 171 -33.34 3.01 37.06
CA VAL A 171 -33.08 3.03 38.52
C VAL A 171 -33.61 1.77 39.21
N LYS A 172 -34.80 1.27 38.84
CA LYS A 172 -35.40 0.05 39.44
C LYS A 172 -34.67 -1.22 39.01
N ASP A 173 -34.41 -1.35 37.72
CA ASP A 173 -33.72 -2.51 37.14
C ASP A 173 -32.23 -2.20 36.90
N GLY A 174 -31.75 -1.10 37.47
CA GLY A 174 -30.41 -0.56 37.26
C GLY A 174 -29.29 -1.52 37.62
N ASP A 175 -29.45 -2.35 38.66
CA ASP A 175 -28.45 -3.36 39.02
C ASP A 175 -28.37 -4.50 38.00
N THR A 176 -29.51 -4.96 37.47
CA THR A 176 -29.57 -5.98 36.41
C THR A 176 -29.00 -5.42 35.12
N LEU A 177 -29.45 -4.23 34.69
CA LEU A 177 -28.91 -3.53 33.52
C LEU A 177 -27.42 -3.25 33.63
N LYS A 178 -26.97 -2.80 34.80
CA LYS A 178 -25.55 -2.54 35.07
C LYS A 178 -24.74 -3.81 34.91
N ASN A 179 -25.22 -4.93 35.44
CA ASN A 179 -24.54 -6.20 35.29
C ASN A 179 -24.56 -6.66 33.82
N ASP A 180 -25.69 -6.54 33.12
CA ASP A 180 -25.80 -6.94 31.72
C ASP A 180 -24.95 -6.08 30.78
N LEU A 181 -24.93 -4.76 30.95
CA LEU A 181 -24.10 -3.85 30.16
C LEU A 181 -22.62 -3.94 30.51
N LYS A 182 -22.28 -4.16 31.78
CA LYS A 182 -20.90 -4.38 32.19
C LYS A 182 -20.39 -5.70 31.62
N ASN A 183 -21.18 -6.77 31.77
CA ASN A 183 -20.86 -8.07 31.17
C ASN A 183 -20.77 -7.94 29.66
N SER A 184 -21.66 -7.21 29.01
CA SER A 184 -21.63 -7.03 27.57
C SER A 184 -20.44 -6.19 27.09
N SER A 185 -20.02 -5.17 27.84
CA SER A 185 -18.79 -4.43 27.56
C SER A 185 -17.57 -5.35 27.68
N GLU A 186 -17.47 -6.13 28.76
CA GLU A 186 -16.40 -7.12 28.94
C GLU A 186 -16.44 -8.18 27.82
N ASP A 187 -17.62 -8.70 27.47
CA ASP A 187 -17.83 -9.70 26.41
C ASP A 187 -17.52 -9.16 25.02
N SER A 188 -17.78 -7.87 24.76
CA SER A 188 -17.46 -7.21 23.50
C SER A 188 -15.96 -7.05 23.33
N GLU A 189 -15.22 -6.70 24.38
CA GLU A 189 -13.75 -6.66 24.35
C GLU A 189 -13.15 -8.05 24.15
N LEU A 190 -13.74 -9.07 24.80
CA LEU A 190 -13.37 -10.47 24.59
C LEU A 190 -13.64 -10.94 23.16
N ALA A 191 -14.80 -10.60 22.60
CA ALA A 191 -15.16 -10.94 21.23
C ALA A 191 -14.21 -10.27 20.23
N GLN A 192 -13.94 -8.98 20.41
CA GLN A 192 -13.01 -8.23 19.54
C GLN A 192 -11.60 -8.79 19.61
N SER A 193 -11.03 -8.96 20.81
CA SER A 193 -9.67 -9.52 20.94
C SER A 193 -9.56 -10.96 20.42
N ARG A 194 -10.63 -11.77 20.53
CA ARG A 194 -10.68 -13.10 19.90
C ARG A 194 -10.79 -13.04 18.37
N GLU A 195 -11.52 -12.07 17.83
CA GLU A 195 -11.65 -11.80 16.39
C GLU A 195 -10.30 -11.37 15.82
N ASP A 196 -9.67 -10.35 16.41
CA ASP A 196 -8.35 -9.83 16.02
C ASP A 196 -7.33 -10.97 16.00
N PHE A 197 -7.25 -11.76 17.09
CA PHE A 197 -6.37 -12.92 17.14
C PHE A 197 -6.68 -13.98 16.07
N SER A 198 -7.97 -14.22 15.75
CA SER A 198 -8.35 -15.15 14.68
C SER A 198 -7.89 -14.65 13.32
N GLU A 199 -8.08 -13.36 13.03
CA GLU A 199 -7.68 -12.76 11.75
C GLU A 199 -6.16 -12.84 11.57
N THR A 200 -5.39 -12.47 12.60
CA THR A 200 -3.93 -12.55 12.60
C THR A 200 -3.43 -14.00 12.49
N GLU A 201 -4.04 -14.95 13.21
CA GLU A 201 -3.71 -16.39 13.10
C GLU A 201 -3.95 -16.93 11.69
N GLY A 202 -5.05 -16.55 11.05
CA GLY A 202 -5.37 -16.96 9.68
C GLY A 202 -4.45 -16.33 8.64
N ALA A 203 -4.14 -15.03 8.79
CA ALA A 203 -3.20 -14.33 7.93
C ALA A 203 -1.80 -14.97 8.02
N LEU A 204 -1.32 -15.23 9.25
CA LEU A 204 -0.04 -15.86 9.50
C LEU A 204 0.01 -17.27 8.92
N SER A 205 -1.00 -18.11 9.19
CA SER A 205 -1.03 -19.50 8.72
C SER A 205 -0.99 -19.60 7.17
N LYS A 206 -1.64 -18.68 6.46
CA LYS A 206 -1.49 -18.56 5.01
C LYS A 206 -0.10 -18.11 4.59
N ALA A 207 0.43 -17.06 5.20
CA ALA A 207 1.73 -16.53 4.85
C ALA A 207 2.85 -17.58 5.07
N GLU A 208 2.75 -18.35 6.15
CA GLU A 208 3.60 -19.52 6.45
C GLU A 208 3.50 -20.58 5.36
N PHE A 209 2.28 -20.93 4.93
CA PHE A 209 2.07 -21.88 3.84
C PHE A 209 2.65 -21.41 2.51
N TYR A 210 2.42 -20.17 2.08
CA TYR A 210 2.96 -19.66 0.83
C TYR A 210 4.49 -19.58 0.88
N THR A 211 5.07 -19.14 2.01
CA THR A 211 6.52 -19.15 2.23
C THR A 211 7.08 -20.56 2.06
N TYR A 212 6.46 -21.56 2.71
CA TYR A 212 6.83 -22.97 2.55
C TYR A 212 6.69 -23.45 1.10
N TYR A 213 5.56 -23.13 0.46
CA TYR A 213 5.25 -23.53 -0.92
C TYR A 213 6.31 -23.05 -1.91
N TYR A 214 6.67 -21.76 -1.87
CA TYR A 214 7.66 -21.18 -2.77
C TYR A 214 9.08 -21.63 -2.43
N TYR A 215 9.40 -21.82 -1.14
CA TYR A 215 10.67 -22.42 -0.75
C TYR A 215 10.81 -23.87 -1.26
N GLN A 216 9.75 -24.68 -1.21
CA GLN A 216 9.78 -26.04 -1.77
C GLN A 216 9.94 -26.04 -3.30
N GLN A 217 9.44 -25.03 -4.01
CA GLN A 217 9.72 -24.88 -5.44
C GLN A 217 11.19 -24.59 -5.73
N TYR A 218 11.86 -23.81 -4.88
CA TYR A 218 13.31 -23.62 -4.92
C TYR A 218 14.06 -24.93 -4.62
N ALA A 219 13.71 -25.60 -3.52
CA ALA A 219 14.36 -26.84 -3.09
C ALA A 219 14.21 -27.99 -4.10
N ARG A 220 13.11 -28.01 -4.87
CA ARG A 220 12.85 -29.04 -5.88
C ARG A 220 13.25 -28.64 -7.29
N GLY A 221 13.29 -27.36 -7.66
CA GLY A 221 13.85 -26.91 -8.94
C GLY A 221 12.87 -26.87 -10.13
N ASP A 222 11.79 -26.08 -9.99
CA ASP A 222 10.67 -25.80 -10.95
C ASP A 222 9.29 -26.30 -10.48
N GLY A 223 9.25 -27.00 -9.34
CA GLY A 223 7.99 -27.45 -8.74
C GLY A 223 7.35 -28.66 -9.45
N SER A 224 8.08 -29.37 -10.31
CA SER A 224 7.72 -30.73 -10.76
C SER A 224 8.29 -31.79 -9.81
N GLU A 225 7.56 -32.89 -9.58
CA GLU A 225 7.97 -33.99 -8.69
C GLU A 225 9.31 -34.65 -9.07
N ASN A 226 9.82 -34.39 -10.28
CA ASN A 226 11.03 -35.00 -10.85
C ASN A 226 12.20 -34.03 -11.03
N SER A 227 12.05 -32.77 -10.60
CA SER A 227 13.14 -31.79 -10.64
C SER A 227 14.04 -31.91 -9.41
N SER A 228 15.28 -31.44 -9.52
CA SER A 228 16.16 -31.24 -8.36
C SER A 228 16.58 -29.78 -8.25
N GLY A 229 16.50 -29.23 -7.03
CA GLY A 229 17.06 -27.92 -6.70
C GLY A 229 18.59 -27.93 -6.74
N PRO A 230 19.25 -26.83 -6.33
CA PRO A 230 20.69 -26.74 -6.40
C PRO A 230 21.36 -27.83 -5.54
N SER A 231 22.26 -28.61 -6.14
CA SER A 231 22.98 -29.69 -5.45
C SER A 231 24.50 -29.50 -5.50
N LYS A 232 25.20 -30.02 -4.49
CA LYS A 232 26.68 -30.01 -4.46
C LYS A 232 27.29 -30.76 -5.64
N ASN A 233 26.64 -31.80 -6.13
CA ASN A 233 27.07 -32.54 -7.30
C ASN A 233 26.97 -31.67 -8.55
N GLU A 234 25.85 -30.97 -8.74
CA GLU A 234 25.67 -30.05 -9.86
C GLU A 234 26.73 -28.93 -9.85
N ILE A 235 26.99 -28.31 -8.70
CA ILE A 235 28.03 -27.28 -8.60
C ILE A 235 29.42 -27.86 -8.90
N THR A 236 29.67 -29.11 -8.53
CA THR A 236 30.91 -29.82 -8.85
C THR A 236 31.03 -30.06 -10.36
N GLU A 237 29.95 -30.47 -11.01
CA GLU A 237 29.89 -30.63 -12.48
C GLU A 237 30.15 -29.30 -13.19
N ILE A 238 29.51 -28.21 -12.75
CA ILE A 238 29.71 -26.86 -13.30
C ILE A 238 31.17 -26.43 -13.13
N ARG A 239 31.77 -26.63 -11.95
CA ARG A 239 33.19 -26.36 -11.71
C ARG A 239 34.09 -27.14 -12.67
N GLN A 240 33.89 -28.45 -12.78
CA GLN A 240 34.68 -29.30 -13.66
C GLN A 240 34.55 -28.87 -15.12
N TYR A 241 33.34 -28.49 -15.54
CA TYR A 241 33.09 -27.99 -16.89
C TYR A 241 33.80 -26.66 -17.14
N VAL A 242 33.78 -25.73 -16.18
CA VAL A 242 34.51 -24.45 -16.25
C VAL A 242 36.01 -24.69 -16.35
N GLU A 243 36.58 -25.56 -15.51
CA GLU A 243 38.00 -25.91 -15.53
C GLU A 243 38.40 -26.58 -16.86
N GLN A 244 37.56 -27.47 -17.39
CA GLN A 244 37.78 -28.11 -18.68
C GLN A 244 37.69 -27.10 -19.83
N SER A 245 36.69 -26.20 -19.80
CA SER A 245 36.53 -25.14 -20.81
C SER A 245 37.77 -24.24 -20.88
N ILE A 246 38.37 -23.94 -19.73
CA ILE A 246 39.59 -23.13 -19.64
C ILE A 246 40.79 -23.84 -20.26
N LYS A 247 40.94 -25.15 -20.05
CA LYS A 247 41.95 -25.98 -20.73
C LYS A 247 41.69 -26.06 -22.23
N ASP A 248 40.43 -26.23 -22.64
CA ASP A 248 40.06 -26.27 -24.05
C ASP A 248 40.41 -24.95 -24.76
N TYR A 249 40.28 -23.79 -24.09
CA TYR A 249 40.72 -22.51 -24.63
C TYR A 249 42.25 -22.40 -24.76
N GLU A 250 43.02 -23.02 -23.87
CA GLU A 250 44.48 -23.12 -24.00
C GLU A 250 44.86 -23.97 -25.23
N ASP A 251 44.23 -25.13 -25.37
CA ASP A 251 44.47 -26.05 -26.48
C ASP A 251 44.03 -25.46 -27.83
N ILE A 252 42.90 -24.75 -27.87
CA ILE A 252 42.46 -24.00 -29.04
C ILE A 252 43.50 -22.93 -29.40
N THR A 253 44.01 -22.18 -28.41
CA THR A 253 45.03 -21.14 -28.64
C THR A 253 46.32 -21.73 -29.21
N LYS A 254 46.85 -22.81 -28.61
CA LYS A 254 48.04 -23.52 -29.10
C LYS A 254 47.84 -24.07 -30.52
N THR A 255 46.70 -24.69 -30.77
CA THR A 255 46.35 -25.24 -32.08
C THR A 255 46.28 -24.14 -33.14
N THR A 256 45.69 -22.97 -32.81
CA THR A 256 45.66 -21.81 -33.71
C THR A 256 47.07 -21.27 -33.99
N VAL A 257 47.96 -21.14 -32.99
CA VAL A 257 49.36 -20.70 -33.19
C VAL A 257 50.09 -21.61 -34.18
N GLY A 258 49.96 -22.93 -34.00
CA GLY A 258 50.67 -23.90 -34.84
C GLY A 258 50.11 -24.05 -36.25
N LYS A 259 48.77 -24.03 -36.41
CA LYS A 259 48.14 -24.50 -37.64
C LYS A 259 47.36 -23.47 -38.45
N LEU A 260 47.11 -22.26 -37.93
CA LEU A 260 46.40 -21.20 -38.65
C LEU A 260 47.05 -20.86 -40.02
N TRP A 261 48.35 -21.09 -40.15
CA TRP A 261 49.13 -20.88 -41.38
C TRP A 261 48.63 -21.69 -42.56
N ILE A 262 48.18 -22.92 -42.30
CA ILE A 262 47.71 -23.83 -43.34
C ILE A 262 46.49 -23.26 -44.06
N SER A 263 45.56 -22.61 -43.34
CA SER A 263 44.39 -21.98 -43.98
C SER A 263 44.77 -20.84 -44.93
N LYS A 264 45.98 -20.29 -44.79
CA LYS A 264 46.54 -19.24 -45.65
C LYS A 264 47.40 -19.77 -46.80
N ALA A 265 47.66 -21.09 -46.89
CA ALA A 265 48.58 -21.68 -47.87
C ALA A 265 48.05 -21.61 -49.33
N GLY A 266 46.74 -21.40 -49.53
CA GLY A 266 46.11 -21.39 -50.86
C GLY A 266 45.82 -22.81 -51.40
N LYS A 267 45.09 -22.92 -52.53
CA LYS A 267 44.78 -24.22 -53.15
C LYS A 267 46.06 -24.85 -53.74
N PRO A 268 46.47 -26.05 -53.32
CA PRO A 268 47.79 -26.64 -53.57
C PRO A 268 47.89 -27.36 -54.93
N SER A 269 47.04 -27.04 -55.91
CA SER A 269 46.89 -27.83 -57.14
C SER A 269 48.19 -28.02 -57.95
N SER A 270 49.22 -27.23 -57.67
CA SER A 270 50.55 -27.29 -58.28
C SER A 270 51.57 -28.20 -57.59
N VAL A 271 51.30 -28.70 -56.37
CA VAL A 271 52.24 -29.58 -55.62
C VAL A 271 52.11 -31.03 -56.05
N ASN A 272 50.95 -31.44 -56.61
CA ASN A 272 50.73 -32.79 -57.13
C ASN A 272 51.72 -33.16 -58.24
N LYS A 273 51.95 -34.48 -58.46
CA LYS A 273 52.88 -34.99 -59.48
C LYS A 273 52.60 -34.34 -60.85
N TYR A 274 53.46 -33.41 -61.28
CA TYR A 274 53.40 -32.78 -62.60
C TYR A 274 54.06 -33.71 -63.63
N TYR A 275 53.25 -34.34 -64.46
CA TYR A 275 53.68 -35.36 -65.42
C TYR A 275 53.86 -34.79 -66.82
N ILE A 276 54.96 -35.18 -67.49
CA ILE A 276 55.28 -34.88 -68.89
C ILE A 276 55.50 -36.20 -69.65
N GLY A 277 54.55 -36.60 -70.49
CA GLY A 277 54.62 -37.81 -71.30
C GLY A 277 55.27 -37.57 -72.65
N LEU A 278 56.37 -38.27 -72.93
CA LEU A 278 57.01 -38.27 -74.25
C LEU A 278 56.88 -39.66 -74.90
N SER A 279 56.31 -39.73 -76.09
CA SER A 279 56.06 -41.00 -76.79
C SER A 279 56.22 -40.89 -78.30
N SER A 280 56.54 -42.03 -78.92
CA SER A 280 56.64 -42.19 -80.36
C SER A 280 55.83 -43.41 -80.75
N THR A 281 54.86 -43.26 -81.66
CA THR A 281 53.94 -44.33 -82.07
C THR A 281 53.86 -44.42 -83.58
N GLU A 282 54.05 -45.60 -84.14
CA GLU A 282 53.93 -45.82 -85.58
C GLU A 282 52.46 -45.93 -86.00
N GLY A 283 52.03 -45.12 -86.97
CA GLY A 283 50.68 -45.17 -87.51
C GLY A 283 50.49 -46.29 -88.54
N ASN A 284 49.24 -46.68 -88.81
CA ASN A 284 48.89 -47.64 -89.86
C ASN A 284 49.33 -47.21 -91.28
N ASP A 285 49.70 -45.94 -91.46
CA ASP A 285 50.25 -45.33 -92.66
C ASP A 285 51.80 -45.41 -92.74
N GLY A 286 52.45 -46.06 -91.76
CA GLY A 286 53.92 -46.18 -91.68
C GLY A 286 54.62 -44.90 -91.21
N ILE A 287 53.88 -43.89 -90.75
CA ILE A 287 54.45 -42.60 -90.26
C ILE A 287 54.51 -42.63 -88.74
N VAL A 288 55.70 -42.37 -88.18
CA VAL A 288 55.91 -42.24 -86.73
C VAL A 288 55.39 -40.90 -86.23
N LYS A 289 54.50 -40.96 -85.23
CA LYS A 289 53.90 -39.82 -84.52
C LYS A 289 54.63 -39.63 -83.19
N ASN A 290 55.35 -38.53 -83.08
CA ASN A 290 55.99 -38.09 -81.84
C ASN A 290 55.04 -37.16 -81.09
N LEU A 291 54.82 -37.43 -79.81
CA LEU A 291 53.84 -36.76 -78.97
C LEU A 291 54.45 -36.38 -77.62
N ALA A 292 54.30 -35.11 -77.26
CA ALA A 292 54.49 -34.60 -75.91
C ALA A 292 53.14 -34.23 -75.33
N THR A 293 52.80 -34.86 -74.21
CA THR A 293 51.62 -34.53 -73.41
C THR A 293 52.06 -34.08 -72.03
N GLY A 294 51.26 -33.25 -71.36
CA GLY A 294 51.52 -32.93 -69.97
C GLY A 294 50.29 -32.49 -69.20
N THR A 295 50.38 -32.64 -67.89
CA THR A 295 49.30 -32.28 -66.94
C THR A 295 48.96 -30.79 -66.91
N GLY A 296 49.83 -29.93 -67.45
CA GLY A 296 49.58 -28.50 -67.68
C GLY A 296 48.64 -28.17 -68.85
N GLY A 297 48.13 -29.19 -69.56
CA GLY A 297 47.15 -29.01 -70.65
C GLY A 297 47.75 -28.74 -72.02
N TYR A 298 49.05 -28.98 -72.22
CA TYR A 298 49.68 -28.91 -73.54
C TYR A 298 49.74 -30.31 -74.19
N ASN A 299 49.46 -30.36 -75.50
CA ASN A 299 49.56 -31.55 -76.33
C ASN A 299 50.22 -31.15 -77.66
N GLU A 300 51.50 -31.47 -77.82
CA GLU A 300 52.24 -31.17 -79.04
C GLU A 300 52.58 -32.44 -79.79
N LYS A 301 52.23 -32.47 -81.08
CA LYS A 301 52.43 -33.61 -81.97
C LYS A 301 53.19 -33.16 -83.21
N LYS A 302 54.26 -33.88 -83.55
CA LYS A 302 54.99 -33.71 -84.81
C LYS A 302 55.24 -35.06 -85.47
N VAL A 303 55.24 -35.04 -86.80
CA VAL A 303 55.62 -36.17 -87.65
C VAL A 303 56.65 -35.68 -88.68
N ALA A 304 57.37 -36.58 -89.33
CA ALA A 304 58.41 -36.25 -90.32
C ALA A 304 57.95 -35.22 -91.38
N LYS A 305 56.68 -35.27 -91.83
CA LYS A 305 56.14 -34.32 -92.82
C LYS A 305 56.10 -32.86 -92.33
N ASP A 306 56.03 -32.62 -91.02
CA ASP A 306 55.87 -31.28 -90.43
C ASP A 306 57.22 -30.54 -90.32
N VAL A 307 58.33 -31.29 -90.38
CA VAL A 307 59.68 -30.79 -90.11
C VAL A 307 60.65 -30.94 -91.28
N LYS A 308 60.26 -31.65 -92.35
CA LYS A 308 61.03 -31.87 -93.58
C LYS A 308 61.63 -30.58 -94.17
N SER A 309 62.73 -30.72 -94.90
CA SER A 309 63.28 -29.64 -95.74
C SER A 309 62.63 -29.65 -97.12
N PHE A 310 62.43 -30.84 -97.70
CA PHE A 310 61.67 -31.06 -98.93
C PHE A 310 61.17 -32.51 -98.98
N GLU A 311 60.36 -32.83 -100.00
CA GLU A 311 59.77 -34.16 -100.20
C GLU A 311 60.06 -34.64 -101.62
N LYS A 312 60.50 -35.91 -101.76
CA LYS A 312 60.77 -36.55 -103.05
C LYS A 312 60.47 -38.04 -102.95
N ASP A 313 59.82 -38.61 -103.97
CA ASP A 313 59.48 -40.05 -104.03
C ASP A 313 58.73 -40.60 -102.80
N LYS A 314 57.82 -39.79 -102.24
CA LYS A 314 57.06 -40.09 -101.01
C LYS A 314 57.93 -40.34 -99.76
N LYS A 315 59.20 -39.92 -99.78
CA LYS A 315 60.09 -39.86 -98.61
C LYS A 315 60.34 -38.40 -98.22
N TYR A 316 60.49 -38.17 -96.92
CA TYR A 316 60.73 -36.86 -96.34
C TYR A 316 62.23 -36.70 -96.05
N TYR A 317 62.86 -35.68 -96.65
CA TYR A 317 64.30 -35.44 -96.52
C TYR A 317 64.59 -34.21 -95.66
N ILE A 318 65.72 -34.21 -94.94
CA ILE A 318 66.16 -33.09 -94.10
C ILE A 318 67.62 -32.74 -94.32
N LYS A 319 67.96 -31.46 -94.15
CA LYS A 319 69.34 -30.94 -94.17
C LYS A 319 69.95 -30.98 -92.79
N TRP A 320 71.26 -31.24 -92.71
CA TRP A 320 71.97 -31.38 -91.44
C TRP A 320 71.90 -30.10 -90.60
N SER A 321 72.09 -28.93 -91.25
CA SER A 321 72.02 -27.63 -90.56
C SER A 321 70.69 -27.36 -89.84
N LYS A 322 69.59 -27.97 -90.29
CA LYS A 322 68.27 -27.84 -89.65
C LYS A 322 68.15 -28.75 -88.42
N VAL A 323 68.71 -29.96 -88.50
CA VAL A 323 68.81 -30.89 -87.37
C VAL A 323 69.73 -30.32 -86.29
N GLU A 324 70.88 -29.77 -86.66
CA GLU A 324 71.85 -29.16 -85.75
C GLU A 324 71.27 -27.93 -85.01
N ASN A 325 70.56 -27.05 -85.72
CA ASN A 325 69.86 -25.92 -85.10
C ASN A 325 68.78 -26.38 -84.11
N GLN A 326 68.00 -27.41 -84.46
CA GLN A 326 66.96 -27.93 -83.56
C GLN A 326 67.57 -28.67 -82.36
N LYS A 327 68.68 -29.39 -82.55
CA LYS A 327 69.46 -30.00 -81.47
C LYS A 327 69.97 -28.94 -80.50
N GLN A 328 70.50 -27.83 -81.04
CA GLN A 328 70.93 -26.69 -80.23
C GLN A 328 69.77 -26.03 -79.49
N GLU A 329 68.58 -25.94 -80.11
CA GLU A 329 67.38 -25.44 -79.43
C GLU A 329 66.97 -26.36 -78.26
N VAL A 330 67.01 -27.69 -78.44
CA VAL A 330 66.78 -28.66 -77.36
C VAL A 330 67.81 -28.48 -76.24
N ALA A 331 69.10 -28.36 -76.57
CA ALA A 331 70.16 -28.11 -75.59
C ALA A 331 69.97 -26.79 -74.84
N ASN A 332 69.54 -25.72 -75.52
CA ASN A 332 69.24 -24.43 -74.88
C ASN A 332 68.05 -24.54 -73.93
N LYS A 333 66.99 -25.29 -74.31
CA LYS A 333 65.83 -25.52 -73.44
C LYS A 333 66.17 -26.42 -72.25
N LEU A 334 67.09 -27.36 -72.42
CA LEU A 334 67.64 -28.14 -71.31
C LEU A 334 68.40 -27.23 -70.34
N ALA A 335 69.29 -26.36 -70.84
CA ALA A 335 70.00 -25.40 -70.00
C ALA A 335 69.08 -24.39 -69.28
N GLU A 336 67.99 -23.96 -69.93
CA GLU A 336 66.95 -23.14 -69.29
C GLU A 336 66.25 -23.89 -68.15
N LEU A 337 65.99 -25.19 -68.31
CA LEU A 337 65.43 -26.05 -67.26
C LEU A 337 66.43 -26.26 -66.12
N GLU A 338 67.70 -26.54 -66.41
CA GLU A 338 68.78 -26.66 -65.41
C GLU A 338 68.93 -25.36 -64.62
N THR A 339 68.87 -24.20 -65.28
CA THR A 339 68.91 -22.89 -64.62
C THR A 339 67.69 -22.67 -63.70
N ALA A 340 66.50 -23.08 -64.16
CA ALA A 340 65.29 -23.01 -63.34
C ALA A 340 65.40 -23.92 -62.11
N LEU A 341 65.98 -25.11 -62.26
CA LEU A 341 66.26 -26.05 -61.18
C LEU A 341 67.28 -25.49 -60.17
N ASP A 342 68.34 -24.83 -60.62
CA ASP A 342 69.31 -24.15 -59.72
C ASP A 342 68.71 -22.98 -58.95
N ASN A 343 67.85 -22.20 -59.61
CA ASN A 343 67.11 -21.13 -58.95
C ASN A 343 66.12 -21.70 -57.93
N ALA A 344 65.50 -22.84 -58.25
CA ALA A 344 64.64 -23.56 -57.32
C ALA A 344 65.41 -24.05 -56.09
N ASP A 345 66.61 -24.62 -56.27
CA ASP A 345 67.49 -25.04 -55.18
C ASP A 345 67.84 -23.89 -54.25
N LYS A 346 68.15 -22.71 -54.80
CA LYS A 346 68.41 -21.50 -54.01
C LYS A 346 67.19 -21.06 -53.21
N ALA A 347 66.01 -21.07 -53.83
CA ALA A 347 64.77 -20.64 -53.20
C ALA A 347 64.38 -21.53 -52.01
N VAL A 348 64.62 -22.84 -52.10
CA VAL A 348 64.22 -23.81 -51.07
C VAL A 348 65.34 -24.25 -50.14
N SER A 349 66.56 -23.73 -50.28
CA SER A 349 67.75 -24.26 -49.60
C SER A 349 67.64 -24.30 -48.07
N LYS A 350 66.83 -23.43 -47.45
CA LYS A 350 66.60 -23.42 -45.99
C LYS A 350 65.74 -24.60 -45.50
N TYR A 351 65.03 -25.27 -46.40
CA TYR A 351 64.09 -26.34 -46.08
C TYR A 351 64.62 -27.74 -46.46
N ALA A 352 65.74 -27.81 -47.18
CA ALA A 352 66.29 -29.05 -47.74
C ALA A 352 66.60 -30.13 -46.68
N ASP A 353 66.97 -29.72 -45.46
CA ASP A 353 67.34 -30.64 -44.37
C ASP A 353 66.15 -31.40 -43.75
N LYS A 354 64.91 -31.12 -44.19
CA LYS A 354 63.68 -31.79 -43.71
C LYS A 354 63.54 -31.81 -42.18
N ASN A 355 64.01 -30.75 -41.49
CA ASN A 355 63.94 -30.66 -40.03
C ASN A 355 62.53 -30.30 -39.52
N TYR A 356 61.54 -31.13 -39.86
CA TYR A 356 60.15 -31.04 -39.41
C TYR A 356 59.71 -32.35 -38.78
N GLY A 357 58.77 -32.28 -37.84
CA GLY A 357 58.24 -33.48 -37.18
C GLY A 357 57.45 -33.16 -35.92
N THR A 358 57.32 -34.16 -35.05
CA THR A 358 56.59 -34.06 -33.78
C THR A 358 57.51 -33.82 -32.58
N GLY A 359 58.83 -33.87 -32.75
CA GLY A 359 59.78 -33.62 -31.68
C GLY A 359 59.87 -32.13 -31.29
N ASP A 360 60.22 -31.87 -30.04
CA ASP A 360 60.28 -30.52 -29.44
C ASP A 360 61.26 -29.59 -30.16
N ASP A 361 62.38 -30.13 -30.65
CA ASP A 361 63.43 -29.39 -31.36
C ASP A 361 63.20 -29.28 -32.88
N GLN A 362 62.19 -29.97 -33.40
CA GLN A 362 61.87 -29.97 -34.82
C GLN A 362 60.91 -28.84 -35.16
N ALA A 363 60.99 -28.34 -36.40
CA ALA A 363 60.01 -27.36 -36.89
C ALA A 363 58.62 -28.01 -36.94
N ASN A 364 57.60 -27.21 -36.62
CA ASN A 364 56.23 -27.66 -36.72
C ASN A 364 55.86 -28.01 -38.16
N LYS A 365 55.36 -29.23 -38.37
CA LYS A 365 55.05 -29.79 -39.69
C LYS A 365 54.12 -28.89 -40.52
N ALA A 366 53.09 -28.32 -39.90
CA ALA A 366 52.12 -27.45 -40.55
C ALA A 366 52.75 -26.12 -41.02
N GLN A 367 53.52 -25.46 -40.14
CA GLN A 367 54.22 -24.24 -40.48
C GLN A 367 55.30 -24.49 -41.53
N TRP A 368 56.10 -25.56 -41.36
CA TRP A 368 57.14 -25.94 -42.32
C TRP A 368 56.55 -26.12 -43.72
N TYR A 369 55.42 -26.81 -43.84
CA TYR A 369 54.71 -26.98 -45.11
C TYR A 369 54.32 -25.63 -45.73
N TYR A 370 53.71 -24.72 -44.96
CA TYR A 370 53.31 -23.40 -45.45
C TYR A 370 54.50 -22.58 -45.97
N PHE A 371 55.59 -22.49 -45.21
CA PHE A 371 56.74 -21.68 -45.57
C PHE A 371 57.54 -22.31 -46.72
N ALA A 372 57.74 -23.63 -46.70
CA ALA A 372 58.42 -24.36 -47.78
C ALA A 372 57.62 -24.29 -49.09
N TYR A 373 56.28 -24.43 -49.03
CA TYR A 373 55.43 -24.28 -50.21
C TYR A 373 55.50 -22.85 -50.78
N ASN A 374 55.41 -21.83 -49.93
CA ASN A 374 55.50 -20.45 -50.41
C ASN A 374 56.87 -20.10 -50.99
N ALA A 375 57.94 -20.72 -50.51
CA ALA A 375 59.27 -20.60 -51.11
C ALA A 375 59.40 -21.35 -52.43
N ALA A 376 58.68 -22.47 -52.59
CA ALA A 376 58.77 -23.33 -53.78
C ALA A 376 57.75 -22.97 -54.88
N LYS A 377 56.61 -22.34 -54.58
CA LYS A 377 55.46 -22.21 -55.50
C LYS A 377 55.78 -21.56 -56.85
N ASP A 378 56.61 -20.52 -56.84
CA ASP A 378 57.00 -19.82 -58.07
C ASP A 378 58.01 -20.66 -58.87
N SER A 379 58.95 -21.29 -58.18
CA SER A 379 59.91 -22.23 -58.76
C SER A 379 59.23 -23.47 -59.36
N ILE A 380 58.19 -24.00 -58.72
CA ILE A 380 57.37 -25.11 -59.26
C ILE A 380 56.78 -24.71 -60.60
N LYS A 381 56.21 -23.51 -60.67
CA LYS A 381 55.57 -22.99 -61.89
C LYS A 381 56.59 -22.77 -63.01
N ASP A 382 57.77 -22.22 -62.69
CA ASP A 382 58.84 -21.97 -63.65
C ASP A 382 59.45 -23.27 -64.18
N VAL A 383 59.85 -24.19 -63.29
CA VAL A 383 60.41 -25.51 -63.65
C VAL A 383 59.43 -26.29 -64.55
N ASN A 384 58.14 -26.33 -64.20
CA ASN A 384 57.13 -26.99 -65.03
C ASN A 384 57.03 -26.32 -66.41
N SER A 385 57.01 -24.99 -66.49
CA SER A 385 56.95 -24.28 -67.77
C SER A 385 58.20 -24.50 -68.64
N LYS A 386 59.38 -24.61 -68.05
CA LYS A 386 60.63 -24.92 -68.79
C LYS A 386 60.67 -26.37 -69.24
N GLY A 387 60.17 -27.30 -68.41
CA GLY A 387 59.95 -28.69 -68.79
C GLY A 387 59.03 -28.84 -70.00
N ASP A 388 57.92 -28.11 -70.01
CA ASP A 388 57.00 -28.08 -71.16
C ASP A 388 57.69 -27.59 -72.43
N ALA A 389 58.47 -26.51 -72.33
CA ALA A 389 59.20 -25.95 -73.46
C ALA A 389 60.24 -26.93 -74.02
N LEU A 390 60.97 -27.63 -73.14
CA LEU A 390 61.91 -28.69 -73.52
C LEU A 390 61.19 -29.85 -74.22
N ALA A 391 60.06 -30.30 -73.69
CA ALA A 391 59.25 -31.38 -74.28
C ALA A 391 58.77 -31.04 -75.70
N LYS A 392 58.38 -29.78 -75.95
CA LYS A 392 57.96 -29.30 -77.28
C LYS A 392 59.11 -29.26 -78.29
N ALA A 393 60.27 -28.77 -77.85
CA ALA A 393 61.49 -28.77 -78.66
C ALA A 393 61.91 -30.21 -79.00
N TRP A 394 61.84 -31.11 -78.02
CA TRP A 394 62.16 -32.53 -78.19
C TRP A 394 61.28 -33.21 -79.24
N VAL A 395 59.95 -33.03 -79.21
CA VAL A 395 59.04 -33.65 -80.20
C VAL A 395 59.36 -33.22 -81.63
N THR A 396 59.70 -31.95 -81.81
CA THR A 396 60.12 -31.41 -83.11
C THR A 396 61.43 -32.05 -83.55
N TYR A 397 62.40 -32.17 -82.63
CA TYR A 397 63.67 -32.83 -82.87
C TYR A 397 63.53 -34.31 -83.24
N THR A 398 62.79 -35.10 -82.45
CA THR A 398 62.60 -36.53 -82.71
C THR A 398 61.90 -36.78 -84.05
N ALA A 399 60.93 -35.94 -84.43
CA ALA A 399 60.28 -36.04 -85.74
C ALA A 399 61.25 -35.76 -86.91
N MET A 400 62.30 -34.96 -86.70
CA MET A 400 63.35 -34.75 -87.71
C MET A 400 64.18 -36.01 -87.94
N LEU A 401 64.38 -36.82 -86.89
CA LEU A 401 65.14 -38.09 -86.96
C LEU A 401 64.40 -39.20 -87.73
N ASP A 402 63.11 -39.03 -87.97
CA ASP A 402 62.29 -39.90 -88.81
C ASP A 402 62.35 -39.51 -90.30
N CYS A 403 63.04 -38.41 -90.65
CA CYS A 403 63.35 -38.04 -92.03
C CYS A 403 64.60 -38.79 -92.56
N GLU A 404 64.76 -38.85 -93.88
CA GLU A 404 65.98 -39.32 -94.55
C GLU A 404 66.99 -38.19 -94.73
N ALA A 405 68.29 -38.52 -94.79
CA ALA A 405 69.34 -37.54 -95.05
C ALA A 405 69.21 -37.00 -96.48
N ASP A 406 69.28 -35.68 -96.65
CA ASP A 406 69.35 -35.05 -97.96
C ASP A 406 70.56 -35.61 -98.74
N PRO A 407 70.33 -36.32 -99.87
CA PRO A 407 71.41 -36.96 -100.62
C PRO A 407 72.43 -35.97 -101.19
N ASP A 408 72.08 -34.68 -101.30
CA ASP A 408 72.96 -33.61 -101.77
C ASP A 408 73.74 -32.91 -100.64
N ASP A 409 73.47 -33.26 -99.38
CA ASP A 409 74.12 -32.67 -98.20
C ASP A 409 75.25 -33.56 -97.67
N SER A 410 76.48 -33.27 -98.11
CA SER A 410 77.68 -34.02 -97.67
C SER A 410 78.10 -33.78 -96.21
N THR A 411 77.39 -32.92 -95.47
CA THR A 411 77.77 -32.56 -94.08
C THR A 411 77.21 -33.53 -93.03
N PHE A 412 76.38 -34.50 -93.43
CA PHE A 412 75.87 -35.52 -92.53
C PHE A 412 76.98 -36.46 -92.01
N PRO A 413 77.08 -36.67 -90.69
CA PRO A 413 77.94 -37.69 -90.12
C PRO A 413 77.56 -39.11 -90.56
N SER A 414 78.53 -40.02 -90.66
CA SER A 414 78.35 -41.38 -91.19
C SER A 414 77.36 -42.27 -90.41
N ASP A 415 77.12 -41.98 -89.13
CA ASP A 415 76.16 -42.69 -88.25
C ASP A 415 75.13 -41.76 -87.59
N TRP A 416 74.87 -40.59 -88.18
CA TRP A 416 74.11 -39.50 -87.54
C TRP A 416 72.75 -39.91 -86.95
N LYS A 417 71.99 -40.79 -87.62
CA LYS A 417 70.68 -41.24 -87.11
C LYS A 417 70.80 -42.01 -85.79
N LYS A 418 71.89 -42.75 -85.60
CA LYS A 418 72.11 -43.55 -84.40
C LYS A 418 72.50 -42.65 -83.23
N ASP A 419 73.46 -41.75 -83.44
CA ASP A 419 73.98 -40.86 -82.41
C ASP A 419 72.93 -39.82 -81.99
N GLU A 420 72.18 -39.27 -82.94
CA GLU A 420 71.13 -38.29 -82.63
C GLU A 420 69.88 -38.90 -82.01
N ARG A 421 69.58 -40.18 -82.34
CA ARG A 421 68.52 -40.92 -81.66
C ARG A 421 68.92 -41.25 -80.22
N ALA A 422 70.19 -41.59 -79.98
CA ALA A 422 70.71 -41.76 -78.62
C ALA A 422 70.59 -40.46 -77.79
N TYR A 423 70.95 -39.30 -78.36
CA TYR A 423 70.76 -38.00 -77.69
C TYR A 423 69.28 -37.67 -77.43
N SER A 424 68.38 -37.93 -78.39
CA SER A 424 66.93 -37.80 -78.18
C SER A 424 66.45 -38.72 -77.04
N ASP A 425 66.92 -39.97 -76.98
CA ASP A 425 66.53 -40.90 -75.92
C ASP A 425 67.07 -40.47 -74.53
N GLU A 426 68.25 -39.84 -74.47
CA GLU A 426 68.81 -39.24 -73.27
C GLU A 426 67.94 -38.09 -72.74
N ILE A 427 67.59 -37.12 -73.59
CA ILE A 427 66.68 -36.02 -73.20
C ILE A 427 65.31 -36.55 -72.74
N LYS A 428 64.82 -37.62 -73.38
CA LYS A 428 63.58 -38.27 -72.98
C LYS A 428 63.71 -38.91 -71.58
N ALA A 429 64.85 -39.53 -71.29
CA ALA A 429 65.14 -40.08 -69.96
C ALA A 429 65.26 -38.97 -68.92
N ASP A 430 65.89 -37.84 -69.24
CA ASP A 430 66.03 -36.67 -68.36
C ASP A 430 64.68 -36.05 -67.99
N VAL A 431 63.82 -35.83 -68.99
CA VAL A 431 62.44 -35.37 -68.76
C VAL A 431 61.65 -36.39 -67.94
N HIS A 432 61.84 -37.68 -68.21
CA HIS A 432 61.22 -38.73 -67.42
C HIS A 432 61.68 -38.66 -65.96
N THR A 433 62.98 -38.58 -65.69
CA THR A 433 63.55 -38.51 -64.33
C THR A 433 62.97 -37.35 -63.51
N ILE A 434 62.75 -36.19 -64.13
CA ILE A 434 62.33 -34.96 -63.44
C ILE A 434 60.81 -34.79 -63.33
N PHE A 435 60.04 -35.33 -64.26
CA PHE A 435 58.59 -35.12 -64.31
C PHE A 435 57.77 -36.42 -64.14
N ASN A 436 58.38 -37.59 -64.31
CA ASN A 436 57.70 -38.88 -64.28
C ASN A 436 58.41 -39.89 -63.36
N GLY A 437 57.91 -40.08 -62.15
CA GLY A 437 58.43 -41.09 -61.23
C GLY A 437 58.30 -40.68 -59.77
N ASP A 438 59.26 -41.13 -58.95
CA ASP A 438 59.37 -40.79 -57.53
C ASP A 438 60.32 -39.61 -57.25
N PHE A 439 60.73 -38.88 -58.31
CA PHE A 439 61.61 -37.71 -58.29
C PHE A 439 62.91 -37.93 -57.47
N PRO A 440 64.04 -38.29 -58.09
CA PRO A 440 65.25 -38.57 -57.33
C PRO A 440 65.80 -37.32 -56.64
N ASP A 441 66.25 -37.49 -55.39
CA ASP A 441 66.90 -36.43 -54.60
C ASP A 441 68.20 -35.91 -55.26
N SER A 442 68.75 -36.62 -56.25
CA SER A 442 69.95 -36.20 -57.00
C SER A 442 69.70 -35.10 -58.04
N GLY A 443 68.44 -34.79 -58.37
CA GLY A 443 68.11 -33.84 -59.44
C GLY A 443 68.53 -34.31 -60.84
N LEU A 444 68.63 -33.37 -61.79
CA LEU A 444 69.07 -33.62 -63.17
C LEU A 444 70.52 -33.20 -63.33
N ASN A 445 71.43 -34.13 -63.61
CA ASN A 445 72.86 -33.82 -63.84
C ASN A 445 73.51 -32.96 -62.73
N GLY A 446 73.02 -33.04 -61.49
CA GLY A 446 73.48 -32.23 -60.36
C GLY A 446 72.68 -30.95 -60.09
N HIS A 447 71.69 -30.62 -60.92
CA HIS A 447 70.81 -29.45 -60.79
C HIS A 447 69.47 -29.83 -60.13
N GLY A 448 69.02 -29.04 -59.15
CA GLY A 448 67.66 -29.16 -58.58
C GLY A 448 67.47 -30.23 -57.50
N GLY A 449 68.55 -30.79 -56.94
CA GLY A 449 68.46 -31.87 -55.95
C GLY A 449 67.74 -31.43 -54.66
N LYS A 450 68.08 -30.24 -54.12
CA LYS A 450 67.43 -29.71 -52.90
C LYS A 450 65.96 -29.42 -53.14
N TYR A 451 65.63 -28.90 -54.31
CA TYR A 451 64.27 -28.64 -54.75
C TYR A 451 63.45 -29.94 -54.82
N MET A 452 64.00 -31.03 -55.38
CA MET A 452 63.32 -32.32 -55.40
C MET A 452 63.10 -32.87 -53.98
N THR A 453 64.09 -32.79 -53.11
CA THR A 453 63.99 -33.19 -51.70
C THR A 453 62.86 -32.44 -50.96
N VAL A 454 62.74 -31.13 -51.15
CA VAL A 454 61.67 -30.31 -50.55
C VAL A 454 60.32 -30.59 -51.21
N LYS A 455 60.27 -30.73 -52.54
CA LYS A 455 59.04 -31.04 -53.28
C LYS A 455 58.46 -32.40 -52.87
N ASN A 456 59.30 -33.42 -52.71
CA ASN A 456 58.89 -34.74 -52.21
C ASN A 456 58.30 -34.64 -50.80
N ALA A 457 58.98 -33.93 -49.89
CA ALA A 457 58.45 -33.68 -48.55
C ALA A 457 57.11 -32.93 -48.56
N LEU A 458 56.94 -31.92 -49.43
CA LEU A 458 55.68 -31.20 -49.60
C LEU A 458 54.56 -32.15 -50.08
N VAL A 459 54.84 -33.02 -51.06
CA VAL A 459 53.87 -34.01 -51.55
C VAL A 459 53.49 -35.01 -50.46
N ASP A 460 54.45 -35.51 -49.70
CA ASP A 460 54.20 -36.49 -48.63
C ASP A 460 53.37 -35.88 -47.51
N ILE A 461 53.72 -34.68 -47.06
CA ILE A 461 52.97 -33.95 -46.04
C ILE A 461 51.55 -33.63 -46.53
N TYR A 462 51.41 -33.23 -47.80
CA TYR A 462 50.11 -32.96 -48.41
C TYR A 462 49.22 -34.21 -48.48
N ASN A 463 49.75 -35.33 -48.98
CA ASN A 463 49.03 -36.61 -49.06
C ASN A 463 48.68 -37.16 -47.68
N GLY A 464 49.49 -36.85 -46.66
CA GLY A 464 49.20 -37.13 -45.25
C GLY A 464 48.07 -36.28 -44.65
N GLY A 465 47.42 -35.42 -45.43
CA GLY A 465 46.22 -34.68 -45.02
C GLY A 465 46.48 -33.37 -44.28
N VAL A 466 47.69 -32.78 -44.38
CA VAL A 466 48.06 -31.55 -43.63
C VAL A 466 47.05 -30.42 -43.77
N LEU A 467 46.42 -30.26 -44.95
CA LEU A 467 45.44 -29.20 -45.20
C LEU A 467 44.12 -29.37 -44.45
N SER A 468 43.82 -30.60 -44.01
CA SER A 468 42.67 -30.92 -43.17
C SER A 468 42.99 -30.91 -41.68
N GLU A 469 44.26 -30.74 -41.29
CA GLU A 469 44.68 -30.75 -39.87
C GLU A 469 44.20 -29.51 -39.09
N TYR A 470 43.65 -28.49 -39.76
CA TYR A 470 43.06 -27.29 -39.14
C TYR A 470 41.74 -26.90 -39.79
N ASP A 471 40.65 -27.11 -39.05
CA ASP A 471 39.29 -26.73 -39.43
C ASP A 471 38.75 -25.65 -38.49
N THR A 472 38.52 -24.46 -39.02
CA THR A 472 37.92 -23.33 -38.27
C THR A 472 36.47 -23.60 -37.88
N SER A 473 35.78 -24.49 -38.61
CA SER A 473 34.40 -24.87 -38.33
C SER A 473 34.34 -25.75 -37.08
N GLY A 474 35.21 -26.76 -36.97
CA GLY A 474 35.38 -27.58 -35.78
C GLY A 474 35.78 -26.78 -34.53
N VAL A 475 36.67 -25.78 -34.66
CA VAL A 475 36.97 -24.85 -33.56
C VAL A 475 35.76 -24.01 -33.18
N SER A 476 35.00 -23.51 -34.17
CA SER A 476 33.77 -22.75 -33.91
C SER A 476 32.71 -23.58 -33.19
N SER A 477 32.57 -24.87 -33.53
CA SER A 477 31.66 -25.79 -32.83
C SER A 477 32.03 -25.90 -31.36
N LYS A 478 33.30 -26.20 -31.05
CA LYS A 478 33.77 -26.30 -29.65
C LYS A 478 33.55 -25.00 -28.86
N LEU A 479 33.86 -23.84 -29.46
CA LEU A 479 33.62 -22.54 -28.84
C LEU A 479 32.13 -22.30 -28.57
N ASN A 480 31.26 -22.65 -29.51
CA ASN A 480 29.81 -22.54 -29.35
C ASN A 480 29.27 -23.47 -28.26
N ASP A 481 29.77 -24.70 -28.17
CA ASP A 481 29.38 -25.66 -27.14
C ASP A 481 29.74 -25.13 -25.74
N ILE A 482 30.98 -24.63 -25.58
CA ILE A 482 31.42 -23.98 -24.33
C ILE A 482 30.54 -22.78 -23.98
N ALA A 483 30.34 -21.87 -24.93
CA ALA A 483 29.57 -20.65 -24.71
C ALA A 483 28.11 -20.95 -24.33
N THR A 484 27.49 -21.93 -24.99
CA THR A 484 26.08 -22.29 -24.78
C THR A 484 25.87 -23.01 -23.45
N ASN A 485 26.74 -23.98 -23.12
CA ASN A 485 26.63 -24.70 -21.86
C ASN A 485 26.92 -23.79 -20.65
N LEU A 486 27.94 -22.93 -20.72
CA LEU A 486 28.20 -21.94 -19.65
C LEU A 486 27.02 -20.97 -19.47
N ALA A 487 26.41 -20.52 -20.56
CA ALA A 487 25.22 -19.68 -20.49
C ALA A 487 24.03 -20.42 -19.85
N ALA A 488 23.81 -21.69 -20.22
CA ALA A 488 22.75 -22.51 -19.63
C ALA A 488 22.94 -22.75 -18.13
N TYR A 489 24.16 -23.06 -17.69
CA TYR A 489 24.48 -23.19 -16.26
C TYR A 489 24.29 -21.87 -15.50
N ARG A 490 24.72 -20.75 -16.08
CA ARG A 490 24.51 -19.42 -15.51
C ARG A 490 23.02 -19.10 -15.34
N GLU A 491 22.21 -19.33 -16.38
CA GLU A 491 20.76 -19.09 -16.35
C GLU A 491 20.05 -20.01 -15.33
N LYS A 492 20.47 -21.27 -15.24
CA LYS A 492 19.92 -22.22 -14.27
C LYS A 492 20.22 -21.82 -12.81
N ILE A 493 21.43 -21.35 -12.51
CA ILE A 493 21.74 -20.83 -11.17
C ILE A 493 21.00 -19.52 -10.91
N GLN A 494 20.86 -18.65 -11.92
CA GLN A 494 20.09 -17.42 -11.80
C GLN A 494 18.63 -17.69 -11.43
N SER A 495 17.98 -18.72 -12.00
CA SER A 495 16.60 -19.05 -11.64
C SER A 495 16.46 -19.51 -10.18
N TYR A 496 17.47 -20.19 -9.62
CA TYR A 496 17.52 -20.52 -8.20
C TYR A 496 17.66 -19.28 -7.31
N ILE A 497 18.49 -18.30 -7.72
CA ILE A 497 18.64 -17.01 -7.03
C ILE A 497 17.34 -16.21 -7.06
N ASP A 498 16.66 -16.18 -8.20
CA ASP A 498 15.40 -15.48 -8.37
C ASP A 498 14.30 -16.11 -7.49
N ALA A 499 14.25 -17.45 -7.41
CA ALA A 499 13.32 -18.17 -6.54
C ALA A 499 13.58 -17.91 -5.05
N LEU A 500 14.84 -17.91 -4.59
CA LEU A 500 15.19 -17.52 -3.22
C LEU A 500 14.86 -16.06 -2.94
N SER A 501 15.13 -15.17 -3.89
CA SER A 501 14.85 -13.75 -3.72
C SER A 501 13.36 -13.48 -3.56
N LEU A 502 12.52 -14.21 -4.30
CA LEU A 502 11.06 -14.16 -4.13
C LEU A 502 10.64 -14.58 -2.71
N VAL A 503 11.22 -15.63 -2.15
CA VAL A 503 10.92 -16.09 -0.77
C VAL A 503 11.41 -15.07 0.27
N ILE A 504 12.59 -14.47 0.07
CA ILE A 504 13.19 -13.52 1.02
C ILE A 504 12.47 -12.17 1.00
N GLU A 505 12.23 -11.64 -0.20
CA GLU A 505 11.80 -10.26 -0.43
C GLU A 505 10.29 -10.11 -0.64
N GLY A 506 9.57 -11.23 -0.75
CA GLY A 506 8.13 -11.25 -1.04
C GLY A 506 7.82 -10.91 -2.49
N ASP A 507 6.53 -10.91 -2.85
CA ASP A 507 6.10 -10.61 -4.23
C ASP A 507 5.97 -9.10 -4.52
N GLY A 508 5.99 -8.26 -3.48
CA GLY A 508 6.13 -6.80 -3.51
C GLY A 508 5.14 -6.07 -4.44
N ASN A 509 3.96 -6.65 -4.67
CA ASN A 509 2.98 -6.24 -5.70
C ASN A 509 3.51 -6.19 -7.16
N LYS A 510 4.65 -6.83 -7.47
CA LYS A 510 5.38 -6.68 -8.75
C LYS A 510 5.44 -7.93 -9.63
N HIS A 511 5.07 -9.11 -9.13
CA HIS A 511 5.20 -10.37 -9.88
C HIS A 511 3.90 -10.75 -10.61
N LYS A 512 3.95 -10.95 -11.94
CA LYS A 512 2.82 -11.39 -12.80
C LYS A 512 2.21 -12.76 -12.42
N ILE A 513 2.82 -13.49 -11.48
CA ILE A 513 2.48 -14.87 -11.13
C ILE A 513 1.43 -14.92 -10.00
N THR A 514 1.42 -13.96 -9.07
CA THR A 514 0.44 -13.86 -7.98
C THR A 514 -0.47 -12.65 -8.24
N LYS A 515 -1.79 -12.88 -8.40
CA LYS A 515 -2.79 -11.82 -8.68
C LYS A 515 -3.32 -11.14 -7.41
N LYS A 516 -3.03 -11.70 -6.24
CA LYS A 516 -3.24 -11.16 -4.90
C LYS A 516 -1.87 -11.18 -4.21
N HIS A 517 -1.53 -10.17 -3.40
CA HIS A 517 -0.29 -10.08 -2.62
C HIS A 517 -0.29 -11.21 -1.57
N GLU A 518 0.10 -12.42 -1.99
CA GLU A 518 -0.05 -13.68 -1.22
C GLU A 518 1.24 -14.07 -0.50
N LEU A 519 2.40 -13.58 -0.97
CA LEU A 519 3.71 -13.87 -0.38
C LEU A 519 4.32 -12.61 0.24
N LEU A 520 4.31 -12.57 1.57
CA LEU A 520 5.00 -11.56 2.37
C LEU A 520 6.52 -11.75 2.29
N SER A 521 7.26 -10.65 2.45
CA SER A 521 8.69 -10.75 2.73
C SER A 521 8.92 -11.41 4.09
N LEU A 522 10.11 -11.97 4.32
CA LEU A 522 10.42 -12.58 5.63
C LEU A 522 10.48 -11.55 6.77
N ASP A 523 10.68 -10.25 6.47
CA ASP A 523 10.58 -9.19 7.47
C ASP A 523 9.11 -8.96 7.87
N GLU A 524 8.21 -8.81 6.89
CA GLU A 524 6.76 -8.66 7.13
C GLU A 524 6.18 -9.90 7.83
N LEU A 525 6.67 -11.11 7.48
CA LEU A 525 6.29 -12.35 8.14
C LEU A 525 6.76 -12.38 9.60
N SER A 526 7.96 -11.87 9.89
CA SER A 526 8.47 -11.71 11.26
C SER A 526 7.61 -10.73 12.07
N ASP A 527 7.22 -9.60 11.47
CA ASP A 527 6.34 -8.62 12.12
C ASP A 527 4.97 -9.22 12.43
N LEU A 528 4.38 -9.95 11.47
CA LEU A 528 3.10 -10.65 11.64
C LEU A 528 3.16 -11.74 12.73
N VAL A 529 4.31 -12.38 12.91
CA VAL A 529 4.54 -13.31 14.02
C VAL A 529 4.51 -12.60 15.38
N TRP A 530 5.11 -11.41 15.48
CA TRP A 530 5.05 -10.63 16.72
C TRP A 530 3.64 -10.10 16.99
N GLU A 531 2.93 -9.68 15.95
CA GLU A 531 1.52 -9.29 16.01
C GLU A 531 0.66 -10.45 16.53
N TYR A 532 0.85 -11.67 16.00
CA TYR A 532 0.20 -12.88 16.50
C TYR A 532 0.37 -13.09 18.01
N TYR A 533 1.58 -12.89 18.54
CA TYR A 533 1.81 -13.00 19.98
C TYR A 533 1.22 -11.82 20.77
N SER A 534 1.21 -10.62 20.20
CA SER A 534 0.55 -9.45 20.80
C SER A 534 -0.94 -9.71 20.97
N ASP A 535 -1.62 -10.06 19.88
CA ASP A 535 -3.07 -10.31 19.88
C ASP A 535 -3.45 -11.51 20.75
N TYR A 536 -2.61 -12.55 20.75
CA TYR A 536 -2.78 -13.68 21.66
C TYR A 536 -2.72 -13.25 23.13
N ASN A 537 -1.72 -12.43 23.49
CA ASN A 537 -1.54 -11.98 24.87
C ASN A 537 -2.66 -11.03 25.30
N ASP A 538 -3.16 -10.19 24.39
CA ASP A 538 -4.30 -9.30 24.63
C ASP A 538 -5.58 -10.12 24.85
N TRP A 539 -5.87 -11.09 23.96
CA TRP A 539 -6.98 -12.03 24.13
C TRP A 539 -6.88 -12.80 25.46
N LYS A 540 -5.71 -13.37 25.76
CA LYS A 540 -5.46 -14.11 27.01
C LYS A 540 -5.60 -13.22 28.25
N GLY A 541 -5.10 -12.00 28.20
CA GLY A 541 -5.22 -11.01 29.27
C GLY A 541 -6.69 -10.71 29.56
N ASN A 542 -7.44 -10.33 28.53
CA ASN A 542 -8.87 -10.03 28.62
C ASN A 542 -9.66 -11.24 29.14
N ALA A 543 -9.40 -12.44 28.60
CA ALA A 543 -10.04 -13.67 29.04
C ALA A 543 -9.74 -13.97 30.53
N THR A 544 -8.51 -13.74 30.99
CA THR A 544 -8.12 -14.00 32.38
C THR A 544 -8.80 -13.03 33.37
N GLU A 545 -8.96 -11.77 32.98
CA GLU A 545 -9.53 -10.72 33.84
C GLU A 545 -11.07 -10.75 33.90
N SER A 546 -11.73 -11.13 32.80
CA SER A 546 -13.18 -11.14 32.69
C SER A 546 -13.85 -12.10 33.70
N LYS A 547 -15.04 -11.78 34.19
CA LYS A 547 -15.81 -12.67 35.08
C LYS A 547 -17.08 -13.21 34.44
N THR A 548 -17.27 -12.96 33.16
CA THR A 548 -18.47 -13.34 32.42
C THR A 548 -18.47 -14.83 32.04
N SER A 549 -19.63 -15.31 31.55
CA SER A 549 -19.77 -16.66 31.00
C SER A 549 -18.86 -16.86 29.79
N LEU A 550 -18.81 -15.88 28.86
CA LEU A 550 -17.92 -15.92 27.70
C LEU A 550 -16.45 -15.92 28.11
N GLY A 551 -16.07 -15.10 29.10
CA GLY A 551 -14.71 -15.11 29.66
C GLY A 551 -14.31 -16.47 30.23
N THR A 552 -15.24 -17.21 30.84
CA THR A 552 -14.98 -18.57 31.35
C THR A 552 -14.77 -19.59 30.22
N GLU A 553 -15.57 -19.52 29.17
CA GLU A 553 -15.40 -20.35 27.97
C GLU A 553 -14.06 -20.06 27.28
N GLN A 554 -13.77 -18.79 27.02
CA GLN A 554 -12.53 -18.38 26.37
C GLN A 554 -11.29 -18.67 27.24
N ARG A 555 -11.34 -18.57 28.57
CA ARG A 555 -10.23 -19.05 29.44
C ARG A 555 -9.93 -20.53 29.26
N THR A 556 -10.96 -21.34 29.07
CA THR A 556 -10.80 -22.78 28.83
C THR A 556 -10.20 -23.02 27.45
N GLU A 557 -10.61 -22.23 26.46
CA GLU A 557 -10.04 -22.22 25.10
C GLU A 557 -8.55 -21.83 25.13
N VAL A 558 -8.20 -20.70 25.76
CA VAL A 558 -6.81 -20.26 25.97
C VAL A 558 -5.98 -21.36 26.63
N GLY A 559 -6.50 -22.03 27.66
CA GLY A 559 -5.80 -23.11 28.34
C GLY A 559 -5.57 -24.36 27.47
N THR A 560 -6.40 -24.57 26.44
CA THR A 560 -6.22 -25.62 25.43
C THR A 560 -5.21 -25.16 24.38
N TYR A 561 -5.39 -23.94 23.86
CA TYR A 561 -4.56 -23.32 22.85
C TYR A 561 -3.10 -23.12 23.31
N GLU A 562 -2.86 -22.82 24.59
CA GLU A 562 -1.51 -22.66 25.15
C GLU A 562 -0.64 -23.94 24.98
N LYS A 563 -1.26 -25.11 24.78
CA LYS A 563 -0.56 -26.38 24.50
C LYS A 563 -0.28 -26.60 23.01
N GLU A 564 -0.98 -25.88 22.15
CA GLU A 564 -0.96 -26.00 20.68
C GLU A 564 -0.32 -24.77 20.00
N LYS A 565 -0.04 -23.71 20.79
CA LYS A 565 0.59 -22.48 20.32
C LYS A 565 1.92 -22.79 19.63
N ARG A 566 2.29 -21.92 18.69
CA ARG A 566 3.57 -22.05 17.99
C ARG A 566 4.76 -21.90 18.96
N ASP A 567 5.80 -22.68 18.72
CA ASP A 567 7.04 -22.74 19.50
C ASP A 567 8.19 -21.91 18.88
N VAL A 568 7.87 -21.07 17.89
CA VAL A 568 8.82 -20.20 17.18
C VAL A 568 8.38 -18.75 17.29
N ASP A 569 9.31 -17.80 17.23
CA ASP A 569 9.02 -16.35 17.27
C ASP A 569 9.55 -15.61 16.04
N GLY A 570 9.50 -14.26 16.06
CA GLY A 570 9.91 -13.46 14.90
C GLY A 570 11.42 -13.47 14.70
N ASP A 571 12.21 -13.66 15.77
CA ASP A 571 13.66 -13.76 15.67
C ASP A 571 14.07 -15.05 14.94
N ASP A 572 13.32 -16.15 15.13
CA ASP A 572 13.51 -17.39 14.37
C ASP A 572 13.29 -17.18 12.85
N VAL A 573 12.30 -16.36 12.45
CA VAL A 573 12.07 -16.00 11.03
C VAL A 573 13.24 -15.19 10.48
N VAL A 574 13.79 -14.27 11.28
CA VAL A 574 14.98 -13.50 10.90
C VAL A 574 16.22 -14.40 10.78
N GLU A 575 16.37 -15.40 11.63
CA GLU A 575 17.44 -16.40 11.51
C GLU A 575 17.30 -17.20 10.19
N PHE A 576 16.10 -17.66 9.88
CA PHE A 576 15.77 -18.34 8.63
C PHE A 576 16.12 -17.47 7.41
N LYS A 577 15.68 -16.20 7.41
CA LYS A 577 16.03 -15.22 6.39
C LYS A 577 17.54 -15.09 6.20
N ASN A 578 18.29 -14.95 7.29
CA ASN A 578 19.75 -14.81 7.24
C ASN A 578 20.44 -16.05 6.68
N LYS A 579 19.90 -17.26 6.90
CA LYS A 579 20.41 -18.49 6.27
C LYS A 579 20.13 -18.49 4.77
N LEU A 580 18.91 -18.15 4.34
CA LEU A 580 18.57 -18.07 2.91
C LEU A 580 19.40 -17.01 2.18
N ILE A 581 19.69 -15.86 2.82
CA ILE A 581 20.58 -14.84 2.24
C ILE A 581 21.98 -15.42 1.98
N LYS A 582 22.55 -16.19 2.93
CA LYS A 582 23.86 -16.84 2.72
C LYS A 582 23.83 -17.84 1.58
N GLU A 583 22.73 -18.60 1.41
CA GLU A 583 22.56 -19.51 0.28
C GLU A 583 22.47 -18.76 -1.04
N ARG A 584 21.70 -17.67 -1.08
CA ARG A 584 21.59 -16.79 -2.25
C ARG A 584 22.93 -16.16 -2.62
N GLU A 585 23.67 -15.63 -1.65
CA GLU A 585 25.01 -15.06 -1.85
C GLU A 585 26.00 -16.09 -2.38
N ALA A 586 25.92 -17.33 -1.87
CA ALA A 586 26.74 -18.42 -2.37
C ALA A 586 26.42 -18.76 -3.84
N LEU A 587 25.14 -18.83 -4.22
CA LEU A 587 24.74 -19.04 -5.61
C LEU A 587 25.15 -17.85 -6.51
N GLN A 588 24.98 -16.61 -6.02
CA GLN A 588 25.39 -15.40 -6.74
C GLN A 588 26.90 -15.40 -7.01
N SER A 589 27.70 -15.86 -6.04
CA SER A 589 29.16 -15.97 -6.23
C SER A 589 29.54 -16.91 -7.39
N ILE A 590 28.71 -17.92 -7.70
CA ILE A 590 28.93 -18.82 -8.83
C ILE A 590 28.60 -18.12 -10.15
N VAL A 591 27.48 -17.39 -10.21
CA VAL A 591 27.11 -16.59 -11.39
C VAL A 591 28.18 -15.54 -11.68
N ASP A 592 28.61 -14.82 -10.65
CA ASP A 592 29.67 -13.81 -10.74
C ASP A 592 30.99 -14.42 -11.19
N ALA A 593 31.33 -15.61 -10.68
CA ALA A 593 32.51 -16.35 -11.10
C ALA A 593 32.44 -16.74 -12.58
N ILE A 594 31.32 -17.28 -13.08
CA ILE A 594 31.12 -17.57 -14.52
C ILE A 594 31.26 -16.29 -15.36
N ASP A 595 30.63 -15.19 -14.92
CA ASP A 595 30.65 -13.90 -15.62
C ASP A 595 32.03 -13.20 -15.61
N SER A 596 32.88 -13.56 -14.65
CA SER A 596 34.24 -13.02 -14.53
C SER A 596 35.20 -13.60 -15.58
N ILE A 597 34.90 -14.79 -16.12
CA ILE A 597 35.81 -15.51 -17.04
C ILE A 597 35.75 -14.88 -18.43
N LYS A 598 36.87 -14.31 -18.84
CA LYS A 598 37.02 -13.57 -20.08
C LYS A 598 38.23 -14.07 -20.86
N TYR A 599 38.12 -14.00 -22.18
CA TYR A 599 39.23 -14.17 -23.11
C TYR A 599 39.39 -12.88 -23.93
N GLY A 600 40.48 -12.16 -23.66
CA GLY A 600 40.67 -10.78 -24.09
C GLY A 600 39.69 -9.85 -23.38
N SER A 601 38.84 -9.18 -24.16
CA SER A 601 37.83 -8.24 -23.64
C SER A 601 36.42 -8.84 -23.52
N LYS A 602 36.22 -10.08 -23.98
CA LYS A 602 34.89 -10.73 -24.06
C LYS A 602 34.76 -11.86 -23.05
N LYS A 603 33.54 -12.05 -22.52
CA LYS A 603 33.19 -13.23 -21.72
C LYS A 603 33.23 -14.48 -22.59
N LEU A 604 33.55 -15.64 -22.00
CA LEU A 604 33.55 -16.91 -22.73
C LEU A 604 32.16 -17.24 -23.33
N THR A 605 31.08 -16.87 -22.64
CA THR A 605 29.68 -17.00 -23.10
C THR A 605 29.38 -16.23 -24.39
N ASP A 606 30.20 -15.24 -24.73
CA ASP A 606 29.99 -14.35 -25.88
C ASP A 606 30.83 -14.75 -27.10
N ILE A 607 31.72 -15.74 -26.97
CA ILE A 607 32.65 -16.18 -28.01
C ILE A 607 32.10 -17.49 -28.63
N LYS A 608 31.18 -17.35 -29.58
CA LYS A 608 30.48 -18.51 -30.19
C LYS A 608 31.13 -19.03 -31.48
N ASN A 609 32.16 -18.37 -31.99
CA ASN A 609 32.77 -18.75 -33.27
C ASN A 609 34.23 -18.32 -33.37
N PHE A 610 34.92 -18.89 -34.36
CA PHE A 610 36.33 -18.64 -34.61
C PHE A 610 36.63 -17.18 -34.90
N ASP A 611 35.78 -16.45 -35.63
CA ASP A 611 36.03 -15.04 -35.95
C ASP A 611 36.06 -14.15 -34.68
N THR A 612 35.14 -14.41 -33.75
CA THR A 612 35.09 -13.69 -32.47
C THR A 612 36.30 -14.01 -31.63
N PHE A 613 36.68 -15.29 -31.53
CA PHE A 613 37.91 -15.72 -30.87
C PHE A 613 39.15 -15.07 -31.51
N TYR A 614 39.27 -15.15 -32.83
CA TYR A 614 40.40 -14.62 -33.58
C TYR A 614 40.53 -13.11 -33.43
N SER A 615 39.42 -12.38 -33.30
CA SER A 615 39.44 -10.93 -33.06
C SER A 615 40.17 -10.54 -31.77
N GLN A 616 40.09 -11.38 -30.73
CA GLN A 616 40.76 -11.17 -29.45
C GLN A 616 42.23 -11.62 -29.52
N PHE A 617 42.46 -12.76 -30.18
CA PHE A 617 43.78 -13.38 -30.34
C PHE A 617 44.73 -12.60 -31.26
N LYS A 618 44.25 -12.09 -32.40
CA LYS A 618 45.08 -11.58 -33.52
C LYS A 618 46.08 -10.49 -33.14
N ASN A 619 45.76 -9.66 -32.14
CA ASN A 619 46.60 -8.53 -31.75
C ASN A 619 47.76 -8.95 -30.82
N LYS A 620 47.67 -10.12 -30.19
CA LYS A 620 48.72 -10.71 -29.35
C LYS A 620 49.57 -11.71 -30.11
N PHE A 621 49.04 -12.23 -31.22
CA PHE A 621 49.76 -13.12 -32.12
C PHE A 621 50.68 -12.36 -33.06
N THR A 622 51.99 -12.60 -32.95
CA THR A 622 52.97 -12.11 -33.92
C THR A 622 53.17 -13.16 -35.00
N ASN A 623 53.05 -12.77 -36.27
CA ASN A 623 53.28 -13.66 -37.39
C ASN A 623 54.79 -14.01 -37.50
N PRO A 624 55.22 -15.27 -37.25
CA PRO A 624 56.54 -15.74 -37.62
C PRO A 624 56.87 -15.49 -39.09
N THR A 625 58.16 -15.23 -39.34
CA THR A 625 58.74 -15.11 -40.68
C THR A 625 59.30 -16.44 -41.20
N GLU A 626 59.50 -17.42 -40.31
CA GLU A 626 60.02 -18.77 -40.60
C GLU A 626 59.34 -19.81 -39.69
N PRO A 627 59.33 -21.11 -40.03
CA PRO A 627 58.77 -22.16 -39.18
C PRO A 627 59.45 -22.19 -37.81
N ILE A 628 58.66 -22.16 -36.74
CA ILE A 628 59.19 -22.29 -35.39
C ILE A 628 59.12 -23.74 -34.89
N ARG A 629 59.90 -24.04 -33.84
CA ARG A 629 59.95 -25.36 -33.21
C ARG A 629 58.67 -25.66 -32.43
N ASN A 630 58.30 -26.93 -32.29
CA ASN A 630 57.10 -27.32 -31.52
C ASN A 630 57.16 -26.83 -30.07
N SER A 631 58.31 -26.96 -29.40
CA SER A 631 58.52 -26.40 -28.06
C SER A 631 58.22 -24.89 -27.97
N ARG A 632 58.53 -24.13 -29.02
CA ARG A 632 58.27 -22.70 -29.07
C ARG A 632 56.79 -22.39 -29.30
N ILE A 633 56.07 -23.20 -30.08
CA ILE A 633 54.62 -23.09 -30.26
C ILE A 633 53.88 -23.31 -28.95
N ASP A 634 54.30 -24.31 -28.17
CA ASP A 634 53.69 -24.58 -26.88
C ASP A 634 53.91 -23.42 -25.90
N ILE A 635 55.13 -22.85 -25.88
CA ILE A 635 55.46 -21.66 -25.08
C ILE A 635 54.65 -20.44 -25.53
N ASP A 636 54.68 -20.10 -26.82
CA ASP A 636 54.01 -18.90 -27.33
C ASP A 636 52.47 -19.03 -27.24
N GLY A 637 51.94 -20.24 -27.47
CA GLY A 637 50.51 -20.54 -27.31
C GLY A 637 50.05 -20.41 -25.86
N HIS A 638 50.82 -20.96 -24.92
CA HIS A 638 50.55 -20.80 -23.49
C HIS A 638 50.66 -19.32 -23.05
N ASP A 639 51.69 -18.59 -23.48
CA ASP A 639 51.88 -17.17 -23.13
C ASP A 639 50.76 -16.28 -23.68
N ILE A 640 50.31 -16.50 -24.92
CA ILE A 640 49.18 -15.75 -25.50
C ILE A 640 47.89 -16.07 -24.75
N TYR A 641 47.62 -17.35 -24.48
CA TYR A 641 46.47 -17.78 -23.70
C TYR A 641 46.47 -17.14 -22.32
N TYR A 642 47.58 -17.22 -21.59
CA TYR A 642 47.74 -16.66 -20.24
C TYR A 642 47.55 -15.14 -20.20
N LYS A 643 47.97 -14.42 -21.26
CA LYS A 643 47.78 -12.98 -21.40
C LYS A 643 46.34 -12.57 -21.74
N LEU A 644 45.59 -13.46 -22.38
CA LEU A 644 44.22 -13.18 -22.82
C LEU A 644 43.19 -13.68 -21.80
N LEU A 645 43.43 -14.78 -21.11
CA LEU A 645 42.52 -15.30 -20.10
C LEU A 645 42.54 -14.42 -18.86
N THR A 646 41.36 -14.04 -18.39
CA THR A 646 41.18 -13.36 -17.11
C THR A 646 40.02 -14.02 -16.36
N PRO A 647 40.19 -14.42 -15.10
CA PRO A 647 41.42 -14.34 -14.29
C PRO A 647 42.50 -15.38 -14.69
N GLN A 648 43.76 -15.12 -14.31
CA GLN A 648 44.95 -15.86 -14.74
C GLN A 648 45.32 -17.10 -13.89
N LYS A 649 44.51 -17.48 -12.90
CA LYS A 649 44.91 -18.42 -11.83
C LYS A 649 44.38 -19.85 -12.00
N THR A 650 45.13 -20.79 -11.41
CA THR A 650 44.99 -22.26 -11.40
C THR A 650 44.24 -22.83 -10.17
N GLU A 651 43.68 -21.97 -9.31
CA GLU A 651 42.79 -22.36 -8.19
C GLU A 651 41.34 -22.46 -8.69
N ALA A 652 40.49 -23.23 -8.03
CA ALA A 652 39.13 -23.48 -8.53
C ALA A 652 38.30 -22.18 -8.58
N LEU A 653 37.97 -21.73 -9.80
CA LEU A 653 37.33 -20.44 -10.08
C LEU A 653 35.91 -20.33 -9.54
N ILE A 654 35.17 -21.43 -9.63
CA ILE A 654 33.89 -21.55 -9.00
C ILE A 654 34.16 -21.90 -7.53
N PRO A 655 33.74 -21.10 -6.54
CA PRO A 655 33.90 -21.45 -5.13
C PRO A 655 33.05 -22.69 -4.81
N VAL A 656 33.49 -23.56 -3.88
CA VAL A 656 32.59 -24.59 -3.32
C VAL A 656 31.82 -23.88 -2.22
N PRO A 657 30.49 -23.73 -2.33
CA PRO A 657 29.72 -23.17 -1.22
C PRO A 657 29.92 -24.01 0.04
N GLU A 658 30.26 -23.36 1.15
CA GLU A 658 30.31 -24.02 2.47
C GLU A 658 28.90 -24.23 3.06
N CYS A 659 27.85 -23.66 2.45
CA CYS A 659 26.47 -23.86 2.83
C CYS A 659 25.86 -25.16 2.27
N LYS A 660 24.68 -25.53 2.77
CA LYS A 660 23.95 -26.72 2.32
C LYS A 660 23.19 -26.51 1.01
N LEU A 661 22.90 -25.25 0.64
CA LEU A 661 22.09 -24.82 -0.52
C LEU A 661 20.60 -25.14 -0.38
N ILE A 662 20.26 -26.23 0.28
CA ILE A 662 18.90 -26.59 0.64
C ILE A 662 18.91 -26.94 2.12
N LEU A 663 18.04 -26.29 2.89
CA LEU A 663 17.80 -26.62 4.29
C LEU A 663 17.05 -27.95 4.41
N GLU A 664 17.53 -28.77 5.32
CA GLU A 664 16.93 -30.04 5.74
C GLU A 664 16.42 -29.91 7.19
N LYS A 665 15.70 -30.93 7.64
CA LYS A 665 15.26 -31.00 9.04
C LYS A 665 16.46 -30.92 9.99
N GLY A 666 16.39 -30.02 10.97
CA GLY A 666 17.43 -29.75 11.96
C GLY A 666 18.39 -28.61 11.59
N ASP A 667 18.25 -28.00 10.41
CA ASP A 667 19.13 -26.89 10.00
C ASP A 667 18.66 -25.52 10.48
N ASP A 668 17.36 -25.35 10.71
CA ASP A 668 16.76 -24.09 11.13
C ASP A 668 15.46 -24.32 11.92
N THR A 669 15.30 -23.60 13.03
CA THR A 669 14.16 -23.74 13.96
C THR A 669 12.84 -23.41 13.28
N TYR A 670 12.79 -22.31 12.51
CA TYR A 670 11.58 -21.88 11.83
C TYR A 670 11.23 -22.81 10.67
N TYR A 671 12.21 -23.23 9.89
CA TYR A 671 11.99 -24.23 8.83
C TYR A 671 11.51 -25.57 9.38
N ASP A 672 12.08 -26.03 10.50
CA ASP A 672 11.62 -27.24 11.20
C ASP A 672 10.17 -27.11 11.64
N PHE A 673 9.78 -25.95 12.16
CA PHE A 673 8.40 -25.64 12.48
C PHE A 673 7.48 -25.74 11.25
N LEU A 674 7.85 -25.14 10.11
CA LEU A 674 7.07 -25.26 8.87
C LEU A 674 6.93 -26.72 8.41
N LEU A 675 7.96 -27.54 8.58
CA LEU A 675 7.90 -28.98 8.30
C LEU A 675 6.92 -29.72 9.24
N THR A 676 6.83 -29.32 10.51
CA THR A 676 5.88 -29.93 11.46
C THR A 676 4.42 -29.69 11.10
N ARG A 677 4.10 -28.63 10.34
CA ARG A 677 2.74 -28.35 9.85
C ARG A 677 2.20 -29.41 8.90
N GLY A 678 3.07 -30.24 8.31
CA GLY A 678 2.65 -31.42 7.55
C GLY A 678 1.90 -31.12 6.25
N TYR A 679 2.19 -29.99 5.58
CA TYR A 679 1.51 -29.58 4.34
C TYR A 679 1.57 -30.63 3.21
N GLU A 680 2.48 -31.60 3.28
CA GLU A 680 2.72 -32.63 2.26
C GLU A 680 2.31 -34.06 2.68
N SER A 681 1.59 -34.22 3.79
CA SER A 681 1.04 -35.54 4.20
C SER A 681 -0.01 -36.08 3.20
N ASP A 682 -0.34 -37.37 3.26
CA ASP A 682 -1.54 -37.97 2.63
C ASP A 682 -1.67 -37.94 1.10
N GLY A 683 -0.57 -37.80 0.36
CA GLY A 683 -0.52 -38.05 -1.09
C GLY A 683 -1.16 -36.97 -1.97
N LYS A 684 -1.52 -35.81 -1.39
CA LYS A 684 -2.01 -34.63 -2.13
C LYS A 684 -0.85 -33.69 -2.41
N SER A 685 -0.74 -33.20 -3.65
CA SER A 685 0.35 -32.29 -4.01
C SER A 685 0.17 -30.91 -3.38
N LEU A 686 1.28 -30.20 -3.11
CA LEU A 686 1.25 -28.80 -2.65
C LEU A 686 0.46 -27.88 -3.59
N LYS A 687 0.43 -28.18 -4.90
CA LYS A 687 -0.35 -27.44 -5.91
C LYS A 687 -1.85 -27.61 -5.70
N ASP A 688 -2.30 -28.82 -5.39
CA ASP A 688 -3.70 -29.10 -5.08
C ASP A 688 -4.11 -28.47 -3.75
N LEU A 689 -3.22 -28.47 -2.75
CA LEU A 689 -3.47 -27.79 -1.49
C LEU A 689 -3.59 -26.27 -1.67
N LYS A 690 -2.71 -25.64 -2.46
CA LYS A 690 -2.81 -24.21 -2.80
C LYS A 690 -4.16 -23.89 -3.43
N LYS A 691 -4.61 -24.69 -4.40
CA LYS A 691 -5.90 -24.51 -5.07
C LYS A 691 -7.06 -24.53 -4.08
N ASP A 692 -7.04 -25.48 -3.15
CA ASP A 692 -8.09 -25.59 -2.13
C ASP A 692 -8.07 -24.42 -1.15
N VAL A 693 -6.89 -23.94 -0.74
CA VAL A 693 -6.74 -22.72 0.07
C VAL A 693 -7.32 -21.51 -0.67
N ASP A 694 -6.93 -21.29 -1.93
CA ASP A 694 -7.43 -20.17 -2.74
C ASP A 694 -8.97 -20.24 -2.92
N GLU A 695 -9.54 -21.44 -3.13
CA GLU A 695 -11.00 -21.62 -3.26
C GLU A 695 -11.73 -21.34 -1.94
N LYS A 696 -11.25 -21.88 -0.82
CA LYS A 696 -11.91 -21.68 0.48
C LYS A 696 -11.74 -20.26 0.99
N ASP A 697 -10.61 -19.62 0.70
CA ASP A 697 -10.45 -18.20 0.98
C ASP A 697 -11.45 -17.35 0.21
N GLY A 698 -11.68 -17.66 -1.07
CA GLY A 698 -12.74 -17.03 -1.85
C GLY A 698 -14.14 -17.16 -1.21
N LYS A 699 -14.42 -18.26 -0.51
CA LYS A 699 -15.67 -18.40 0.26
C LYS A 699 -15.73 -17.50 1.49
N ILE A 700 -14.62 -17.30 2.19
CA ILE A 700 -14.53 -16.34 3.30
C ILE A 700 -14.75 -14.91 2.79
N ASP A 701 -14.12 -14.56 1.66
CA ASP A 701 -14.36 -13.29 0.96
C ASP A 701 -15.84 -13.12 0.58
N ASP A 702 -16.51 -14.17 0.09
CA ASP A 702 -17.95 -14.13 -0.22
C ASP A 702 -18.82 -13.88 1.02
N PHE A 703 -18.45 -14.40 2.20
CA PHE A 703 -19.16 -14.08 3.45
C PHE A 703 -18.95 -12.63 3.88
N LYS A 704 -17.71 -12.13 3.80
CA LYS A 704 -17.41 -10.71 4.07
C LYS A 704 -18.19 -9.80 3.12
N LYS A 705 -18.29 -10.18 1.84
CA LYS A 705 -19.07 -9.45 0.84
C LYS A 705 -20.57 -9.46 1.11
N GLN A 706 -21.14 -10.58 1.58
CA GLN A 706 -22.56 -10.62 1.96
C GLN A 706 -22.90 -9.60 3.07
N LYS A 707 -21.99 -9.40 4.03
CA LYS A 707 -22.12 -8.36 5.06
C LYS A 707 -22.15 -6.97 4.43
N GLU A 708 -21.17 -6.66 3.58
CA GLU A 708 -21.08 -5.37 2.88
C GLU A 708 -22.30 -5.10 1.99
N ASP A 709 -22.78 -6.10 1.25
CA ASP A 709 -23.95 -6.00 0.38
C ASP A 709 -25.22 -5.69 1.20
N ALA A 710 -25.38 -6.28 2.38
CA ALA A 710 -26.49 -6.00 3.28
C ALA A 710 -26.43 -4.59 3.89
N GLU A 711 -25.26 -4.14 4.34
CA GLU A 711 -25.03 -2.80 4.89
C GLU A 711 -25.25 -1.68 3.86
N ASN A 712 -25.07 -2.00 2.57
CA ASN A 712 -25.18 -1.09 1.44
C ASN A 712 -26.47 -1.24 0.63
N SER A 713 -27.41 -2.07 1.07
CA SER A 713 -28.71 -2.24 0.43
C SER A 713 -29.48 -0.92 0.36
N GLU A 714 -30.38 -0.78 -0.63
CA GLU A 714 -31.18 0.45 -0.81
C GLU A 714 -32.09 0.72 0.39
N ASP A 715 -32.68 -0.34 0.96
CA ASP A 715 -33.47 -0.26 2.19
C ASP A 715 -32.62 0.24 3.37
N THR A 716 -31.42 -0.32 3.58
CA THR A 716 -30.52 0.12 4.66
C THR A 716 -30.08 1.58 4.46
N LYS A 717 -29.82 2.02 3.23
CA LYS A 717 -29.47 3.42 2.93
C LYS A 717 -30.63 4.38 3.24
N LYS A 718 -31.85 3.98 2.90
CA LYS A 718 -33.05 4.72 3.24
C LYS A 718 -33.23 4.81 4.75
N ASP A 719 -33.10 3.68 5.44
CA ASP A 719 -33.13 3.58 6.90
C ASP A 719 -32.04 4.43 7.56
N LYS A 720 -30.84 4.57 6.98
CA LYS A 720 -29.80 5.47 7.50
C LYS A 720 -30.19 6.95 7.39
N SER A 721 -30.83 7.34 6.29
CA SER A 721 -31.18 8.75 6.02
C SER A 721 -32.43 9.26 6.74
N GLY A 722 -33.41 8.38 7.02
CA GLY A 722 -34.71 8.77 7.56
C GLY A 722 -35.49 9.72 6.65
N SER A 723 -35.29 9.64 5.34
CA SER A 723 -35.82 10.60 4.36
C SER A 723 -37.34 10.71 4.35
N ASP A 724 -38.05 9.62 4.65
CA ASP A 724 -39.51 9.59 4.65
C ASP A 724 -40.07 10.31 5.89
N GLU A 725 -39.42 10.12 7.03
CA GLU A 725 -39.79 10.68 8.33
C GLU A 725 -39.64 12.21 8.36
N ILE A 726 -38.65 12.76 7.64
CA ILE A 726 -38.31 14.19 7.64
C ILE A 726 -38.82 14.96 6.42
N LYS A 727 -39.60 14.34 5.52
CA LYS A 727 -39.97 14.89 4.21
C LYS A 727 -40.60 16.30 4.23
N ASN A 728 -41.31 16.64 5.31
CA ASN A 728 -41.99 17.95 5.46
C ASN A 728 -41.31 18.86 6.51
N SER A 729 -40.14 18.47 7.00
CA SER A 729 -39.36 19.23 7.97
C SER A 729 -38.43 20.23 7.25
N SER A 730 -38.05 21.28 7.96
CA SER A 730 -37.06 22.27 7.53
C SER A 730 -35.81 22.11 8.38
N ASN A 731 -34.63 22.31 7.78
CA ASN A 731 -33.38 22.35 8.55
C ASN A 731 -33.40 23.57 9.49
N VAL A 732 -32.95 23.38 10.73
CA VAL A 732 -32.66 24.51 11.63
C VAL A 732 -31.38 25.20 11.15
N ASN A 733 -31.32 26.53 11.24
CA ASN A 733 -30.23 27.37 10.74
C ASN A 733 -28.83 26.80 11.11
N VAL A 734 -28.08 26.36 10.09
CA VAL A 734 -26.83 25.57 10.21
C VAL A 734 -25.56 26.45 10.18
N GLY A 735 -25.64 27.73 10.58
CA GLY A 735 -24.44 28.58 10.62
C GLY A 735 -23.29 27.86 11.34
N GLU A 736 -22.17 27.65 10.64
CA GLU A 736 -21.05 26.79 11.09
C GLU A 736 -20.67 27.11 12.53
N TYR A 737 -20.91 26.16 13.42
CA TYR A 737 -20.32 26.19 14.74
C TYR A 737 -19.23 25.12 14.76
N GLU A 738 -17.98 25.55 14.56
CA GLU A 738 -16.81 24.68 14.73
C GLU A 738 -16.82 24.15 16.17
N GLY A 739 -17.09 22.85 16.31
CA GLY A 739 -17.25 22.25 17.62
C GLY A 739 -17.50 20.75 17.59
N SER A 740 -16.98 20.08 18.60
CA SER A 740 -17.13 18.64 18.80
C SER A 740 -18.60 18.24 18.88
N LYS A 741 -19.04 17.46 17.89
CA LYS A 741 -20.30 16.69 17.90
C LYS A 741 -20.27 15.65 19.03
N PHE A 742 -21.41 15.04 19.36
CA PHE A 742 -21.37 13.81 20.17
C PHE A 742 -20.42 12.82 19.47
N GLY A 743 -19.33 12.47 20.16
CA GLY A 743 -18.17 11.78 19.61
C GLY A 743 -17.98 10.44 20.29
N ALA A 744 -18.10 9.40 19.48
CA ALA A 744 -18.17 7.97 19.76
C ALA A 744 -16.89 7.29 20.31
N GLY A 745 -16.08 7.96 21.13
CA GLY A 745 -14.85 7.33 21.68
C GLY A 745 -15.17 6.13 22.58
N THR A 746 -14.91 4.90 22.10
CA THR A 746 -15.35 3.61 22.70
C THR A 746 -16.82 3.64 23.13
N LEU A 747 -17.72 3.76 22.15
CA LEU A 747 -19.18 3.90 22.30
C LEU A 747 -19.78 3.02 23.39
N LEU A 748 -19.43 1.74 23.46
CA LEU A 748 -20.04 0.83 24.43
C LEU A 748 -19.59 1.12 25.88
N LYS A 749 -18.28 1.33 26.11
CA LYS A 749 -17.75 1.75 27.42
C LYS A 749 -18.30 3.09 27.85
N GLY A 750 -18.32 4.07 26.94
CA GLY A 750 -18.87 5.40 27.22
C GLY A 750 -20.37 5.37 27.50
N PHE A 751 -21.12 4.54 26.77
CA PHE A 751 -22.55 4.32 26.98
C PHE A 751 -22.83 3.64 28.33
N ALA A 752 -22.14 2.53 28.62
CA ALA A 752 -22.24 1.82 29.90
C ALA A 752 -21.83 2.71 31.08
N GLN A 753 -20.74 3.49 30.94
CA GLN A 753 -20.29 4.44 31.95
C GLN A 753 -21.28 5.60 32.13
N THR A 754 -21.91 6.08 31.06
CA THR A 754 -22.96 7.11 31.17
C THR A 754 -24.15 6.58 31.96
N ILE A 755 -24.58 5.35 31.69
CA ILE A 755 -25.64 4.67 32.46
C ILE A 755 -25.20 4.46 33.92
N GLU A 756 -23.95 4.07 34.17
CA GLU A 756 -23.41 3.92 35.52
C GLU A 756 -23.40 5.26 36.27
N ASN A 757 -22.94 6.34 35.63
CA ASN A 757 -22.92 7.67 36.20
C ASN A 757 -24.33 8.15 36.52
N PHE A 758 -25.27 7.89 35.61
CA PHE A 758 -26.69 8.18 35.79
C PHE A 758 -27.29 7.42 36.98
N ALA A 759 -27.17 6.09 37.01
CA ALA A 759 -27.73 5.23 38.06
C ALA A 759 -27.16 5.55 39.46
N ASN A 760 -25.87 5.90 39.54
CA ASN A 760 -25.23 6.26 40.79
C ASN A 760 -25.30 7.76 41.13
N GLN A 761 -25.95 8.58 40.31
CA GLN A 761 -26.02 10.04 40.46
C GLN A 761 -24.62 10.70 40.58
N LYS A 762 -23.63 10.22 39.82
CA LYS A 762 -22.25 10.72 39.80
C LYS A 762 -22.04 11.70 38.65
N GLY A 763 -21.42 12.85 38.91
CA GLY A 763 -21.03 13.85 37.91
C GLY A 763 -21.34 15.30 38.35
N PRO A 764 -20.83 16.32 37.66
CA PRO A 764 -21.22 17.70 37.93
C PRO A 764 -22.67 17.93 37.50
N ASN A 765 -23.44 18.68 38.30
CA ASN A 765 -24.80 19.13 37.95
C ASN A 765 -25.74 18.01 37.43
N VAL A 766 -25.71 16.82 38.06
CA VAL A 766 -26.56 15.66 37.69
C VAL A 766 -28.03 16.04 37.55
N ARG A 767 -28.54 16.85 38.49
CA ARG A 767 -29.90 17.40 38.46
C ARG A 767 -30.14 18.21 37.19
N ASP A 768 -29.31 19.23 36.93
CA ASP A 768 -29.52 20.14 35.80
C ASP A 768 -29.42 19.40 34.47
N SER A 769 -28.48 18.45 34.37
CA SER A 769 -28.30 17.62 33.18
C SER A 769 -29.53 16.74 32.92
N LEU A 770 -30.05 16.11 33.98
CA LEU A 770 -31.31 15.34 33.90
C LEU A 770 -32.48 16.25 33.50
N TYR A 771 -32.58 17.46 34.06
CA TYR A 771 -33.65 18.40 33.73
C TYR A 771 -33.57 18.84 32.27
N ALA A 772 -32.38 19.15 31.77
CA ALA A 772 -32.18 19.51 30.37
C ALA A 772 -32.49 18.34 29.41
N THR A 773 -32.09 17.11 29.76
CA THR A 773 -32.44 15.92 28.98
C THR A 773 -33.94 15.69 28.95
N LEU A 774 -34.62 15.69 30.11
CA LEU A 774 -36.06 15.49 30.20
C LEU A 774 -36.83 16.60 29.47
N TYR A 775 -36.41 17.85 29.60
CA TYR A 775 -36.97 18.97 28.85
C TYR A 775 -36.85 18.72 27.34
N THR A 776 -35.65 18.39 26.87
CA THR A 776 -35.39 18.21 25.44
C THR A 776 -36.20 17.04 24.86
N MET A 777 -36.24 15.90 25.55
CA MET A 777 -36.96 14.71 25.09
C MET A 777 -38.48 14.86 25.06
N ASN A 778 -39.04 15.75 25.90
CA ASN A 778 -40.49 15.91 26.02
C ASN A 778 -41.04 17.19 25.39
N MET A 779 -40.17 18.13 24.98
CA MET A 779 -40.58 19.34 24.25
C MET A 779 -40.42 19.21 22.73
N PHE A 780 -39.56 18.30 22.28
CA PHE A 780 -39.16 18.22 20.88
C PHE A 780 -39.28 16.79 20.34
N SER A 781 -39.50 16.68 19.03
CA SER A 781 -39.58 15.42 18.32
C SER A 781 -38.20 14.84 17.96
N TYR A 782 -38.17 13.53 17.84
CA TYR A 782 -37.05 12.73 17.36
C TYR A 782 -37.55 11.80 16.27
N ARG A 783 -36.65 11.10 15.57
CA ARG A 783 -36.97 10.29 14.39
C ARG A 783 -38.22 9.42 14.53
N THR A 784 -38.30 8.68 15.64
CA THR A 784 -39.32 7.67 15.91
C THR A 784 -40.47 8.21 16.74
N TYR A 785 -40.55 9.52 17.01
CA TYR A 785 -41.53 10.14 17.91
C TYR A 785 -42.97 9.72 17.62
N VAL A 786 -43.37 9.77 16.35
CA VAL A 786 -44.73 9.36 15.92
C VAL A 786 -44.96 7.87 16.10
N TYR A 787 -43.93 7.05 15.87
CA TYR A 787 -44.05 5.60 15.97
C TYR A 787 -44.11 5.14 17.44
N GLU A 788 -43.26 5.70 18.30
CA GLU A 788 -43.27 5.41 19.74
C GLU A 788 -44.55 5.91 20.40
N GLY A 789 -45.02 7.13 20.09
CA GLY A 789 -46.29 7.60 20.62
C GLY A 789 -47.50 6.74 20.21
N LYS A 790 -47.49 6.17 18.98
CA LYS A 790 -48.50 5.19 18.55
C LYS A 790 -48.34 3.83 19.22
N TYR A 791 -47.10 3.43 19.53
CA TYR A 791 -46.82 2.22 20.30
C TYR A 791 -47.42 2.34 21.71
N ASP A 792 -47.22 3.47 22.37
CA ASP A 792 -47.73 3.72 23.72
C ASP A 792 -49.27 3.84 23.73
N ASP A 793 -49.87 4.63 22.84
CA ASP A 793 -51.34 4.77 22.70
C ASP A 793 -52.02 3.41 22.48
N TYR A 794 -51.46 2.58 21.58
CA TYR A 794 -52.00 1.24 21.33
C TYR A 794 -51.82 0.31 22.54
N THR A 795 -50.66 0.32 23.17
CA THR A 795 -50.36 -0.54 24.32
C THR A 795 -51.28 -0.21 25.50
N ASP A 796 -51.48 1.07 25.79
CA ASP A 796 -52.36 1.53 26.87
C ASP A 796 -53.84 1.26 26.58
N SER A 797 -54.24 1.32 25.30
CA SER A 797 -55.63 1.11 24.87
C SER A 797 -56.03 -0.37 24.75
N TYR A 798 -55.12 -1.23 24.27
CA TYR A 798 -55.45 -2.60 23.86
C TYR A 798 -54.59 -3.68 24.55
N GLY A 799 -53.33 -3.39 24.89
CA GLY A 799 -52.44 -4.32 25.61
C GLY A 799 -51.89 -5.51 24.79
N ASP A 800 -52.19 -5.64 23.50
CA ASP A 800 -51.69 -6.73 22.64
C ASP A 800 -50.25 -6.49 22.16
N GLU A 801 -49.39 -7.52 22.18
CA GLU A 801 -47.96 -7.44 21.81
C GLU A 801 -47.70 -6.95 20.37
N ILE A 802 -46.99 -5.84 20.22
CA ILE A 802 -46.61 -5.28 18.91
C ILE A 802 -45.26 -5.87 18.48
N THR A 803 -45.23 -6.46 17.28
CA THR A 803 -44.03 -7.00 16.63
C THR A 803 -43.78 -6.27 15.31
N TYR A 804 -42.58 -6.41 14.75
CA TYR A 804 -42.24 -5.78 13.47
C TYR A 804 -43.22 -6.14 12.34
N GLU A 805 -43.68 -7.39 12.31
CA GLU A 805 -44.60 -7.91 11.29
C GLU A 805 -46.02 -7.34 11.40
N ASN A 806 -46.51 -7.06 12.61
CA ASN A 806 -47.88 -6.60 12.85
C ASN A 806 -48.01 -5.09 13.13
N CYS A 807 -46.89 -4.38 13.31
CA CYS A 807 -46.89 -2.99 13.77
C CYS A 807 -47.68 -2.04 12.87
N GLU A 808 -47.61 -2.19 11.55
CA GLU A 808 -48.32 -1.30 10.64
C GLU A 808 -49.84 -1.43 10.73
N GLU A 809 -50.35 -2.64 10.95
CA GLU A 809 -51.78 -2.86 11.14
C GLU A 809 -52.24 -2.24 12.46
N LYS A 810 -51.48 -2.48 13.54
CA LYS A 810 -51.79 -1.96 14.88
C LYS A 810 -51.72 -0.44 14.93
N TYR A 811 -50.67 0.18 14.38
CA TYR A 811 -50.53 1.63 14.34
C TYR A 811 -51.63 2.32 13.53
N LYS A 812 -52.21 1.66 12.52
CA LYS A 812 -53.36 2.22 11.78
C LYS A 812 -54.61 2.38 12.67
N THR A 813 -54.80 1.52 13.67
CA THR A 813 -55.97 1.58 14.56
C THR A 813 -55.99 2.82 15.45
N VAL A 814 -54.83 3.31 15.87
CA VAL A 814 -54.67 4.51 16.71
C VAL A 814 -54.28 5.76 15.91
N SER A 815 -53.95 5.63 14.62
CA SER A 815 -53.49 6.77 13.81
C SER A 815 -54.50 7.91 13.68
N SER A 816 -55.81 7.64 13.79
CA SER A 816 -56.82 8.70 13.81
C SER A 816 -56.78 9.56 15.08
N ASN A 817 -56.28 9.00 16.19
CA ASN A 817 -56.19 9.70 17.49
C ASN A 817 -55.01 10.66 17.52
N TRP A 818 -53.98 10.43 16.71
CA TRP A 818 -52.76 11.25 16.66
C TRP A 818 -53.00 12.73 16.29
N ALA A 819 -54.16 13.05 15.70
CA ALA A 819 -54.57 14.41 15.39
C ALA A 819 -55.50 15.03 16.46
N ASP A 820 -55.74 14.36 17.59
CA ASP A 820 -56.59 14.88 18.66
C ASP A 820 -55.89 16.06 19.37
N GLU A 821 -56.57 17.20 19.40
CA GLU A 821 -56.09 18.44 20.02
C GLU A 821 -56.47 18.53 21.52
N LYS A 822 -57.35 17.66 22.02
CA LYS A 822 -57.83 17.70 23.41
C LYS A 822 -56.70 17.55 24.41
N ALA A 823 -56.75 18.33 25.49
CA ALA A 823 -55.77 18.28 26.59
C ALA A 823 -55.63 16.91 27.28
N THR A 824 -56.59 16.00 27.09
CA THR A 824 -56.58 14.65 27.64
C THR A 824 -55.74 13.65 26.83
N TYR A 825 -55.42 13.96 25.57
CA TYR A 825 -54.55 13.14 24.73
C TYR A 825 -53.13 13.72 24.80
N THR A 826 -52.20 12.99 25.43
CA THR A 826 -50.87 13.50 25.79
C THR A 826 -49.74 13.01 24.88
N TYR A 827 -49.94 11.91 24.14
CA TYR A 827 -48.87 11.25 23.35
C TYR A 827 -48.26 12.11 22.22
N ASN A 828 -49.00 13.10 21.71
CA ASN A 828 -48.56 13.99 20.62
C ASN A 828 -48.21 15.43 21.10
N LYS A 829 -47.98 15.61 22.41
CA LYS A 829 -47.86 16.94 23.03
C LYS A 829 -46.57 17.16 23.79
N SER A 830 -46.22 18.43 23.90
CA SER A 830 -45.14 18.95 24.74
C SER A 830 -45.59 19.13 26.19
N LEU A 831 -44.64 19.44 27.09
CA LEU A 831 -44.90 19.69 28.52
C LEU A 831 -45.80 20.90 28.80
N THR A 832 -45.98 21.79 27.82
CA THR A 832 -46.89 22.93 27.84
C THR A 832 -48.22 22.63 27.16
N ASN A 833 -48.49 21.35 26.83
CA ASN A 833 -49.72 20.86 26.21
C ASN A 833 -49.96 21.39 24.78
N HIS A 834 -48.88 21.78 24.08
CA HIS A 834 -48.90 22.12 22.66
C HIS A 834 -48.54 20.93 21.79
N MET A 835 -49.21 20.77 20.64
CA MET A 835 -48.94 19.66 19.71
C MET A 835 -47.55 19.75 19.09
N ILE A 836 -46.84 18.62 19.07
CA ILE A 836 -45.56 18.45 18.38
C ILE A 836 -45.84 17.90 16.98
N ASN A 837 -45.72 18.74 15.96
CA ASN A 837 -46.05 18.40 14.57
C ASN A 837 -45.35 19.33 13.56
N ASN A 838 -45.46 19.02 12.26
CA ASN A 838 -44.84 19.82 11.19
C ASN A 838 -45.29 21.30 11.14
N ALA A 839 -46.47 21.65 11.68
CA ALA A 839 -46.98 23.01 11.67
C ALA A 839 -46.28 23.89 12.72
N ASN A 840 -45.98 23.31 13.88
CA ASN A 840 -45.38 24.02 15.02
C ASN A 840 -43.85 23.84 15.09
N ASN A 841 -43.33 22.72 14.60
CA ASN A 841 -41.92 22.35 14.72
C ASN A 841 -41.20 22.47 13.37
N ALA A 842 -40.05 23.14 13.36
CA ALA A 842 -39.23 23.35 12.18
C ALA A 842 -38.64 22.03 11.68
N ALA A 843 -37.88 21.33 12.52
CA ALA A 843 -37.19 20.10 12.18
C ALA A 843 -37.93 18.85 12.70
N PHE A 844 -39.26 18.80 12.54
CA PHE A 844 -40.09 17.69 13.02
C PHE A 844 -39.51 16.31 12.63
N ASN A 845 -39.42 15.39 13.61
CA ASN A 845 -38.73 14.10 13.57
C ASN A 845 -37.18 14.15 13.47
N ALA A 846 -36.55 15.28 13.75
CA ALA A 846 -35.08 15.40 13.76
C ALA A 846 -34.55 16.45 14.77
N GLU A 847 -35.41 16.94 15.67
CA GLU A 847 -35.10 18.08 16.54
C GLU A 847 -34.10 17.69 17.64
N VAL A 848 -34.31 16.53 18.28
CA VAL A 848 -33.40 16.01 19.30
C VAL A 848 -32.02 15.70 18.71
N GLU A 849 -31.98 15.09 17.53
CA GLU A 849 -30.76 14.77 16.81
C GLU A 849 -30.02 16.05 16.39
N TYR A 850 -30.74 17.13 16.08
CA TYR A 850 -30.13 18.45 15.86
C TYR A 850 -29.44 18.99 17.11
N VAL A 851 -30.02 18.81 18.31
CA VAL A 851 -29.34 19.21 19.57
C VAL A 851 -28.02 18.44 19.73
N LEU A 852 -28.00 17.14 19.43
CA LEU A 852 -26.82 16.28 19.53
C LEU A 852 -25.72 16.60 18.49
N TYR A 853 -26.08 16.80 17.22
CA TYR A 853 -25.12 16.82 16.11
C TYR A 853 -25.02 18.17 15.38
N GLY A 854 -26.07 19.01 15.44
CA GLY A 854 -26.07 20.39 14.95
C GLY A 854 -25.84 20.57 13.44
N SER A 855 -26.09 19.56 12.62
CA SER A 855 -25.93 19.57 11.15
C SER A 855 -27.31 19.63 10.46
N THR A 856 -27.41 19.25 9.19
CA THR A 856 -28.72 19.10 8.51
C THR A 856 -29.53 17.93 9.08
N ASN A 857 -30.85 17.94 8.93
CA ASN A 857 -31.74 16.89 9.46
C ASN A 857 -31.29 15.50 8.98
N GLU A 858 -31.00 15.34 7.70
CA GLU A 858 -30.53 14.05 7.13
C GLU A 858 -29.17 13.61 7.71
N GLU A 859 -28.21 14.52 7.87
CA GLU A 859 -26.90 14.21 8.46
C GLU A 859 -26.99 13.90 9.96
N ASN A 860 -27.89 14.57 10.68
CA ASN A 860 -28.15 14.32 12.10
C ASN A 860 -28.76 12.92 12.29
N LEU A 861 -29.74 12.54 11.47
CA LEU A 861 -30.33 11.20 11.50
C LEU A 861 -29.32 10.12 11.13
N LYS A 862 -28.47 10.35 10.13
CA LYS A 862 -27.35 9.44 9.78
C LYS A 862 -26.38 9.27 10.95
N SER A 863 -26.04 10.36 11.64
CA SER A 863 -25.13 10.32 12.80
C SER A 863 -25.74 9.57 13.98
N ALA A 864 -27.02 9.80 14.27
CA ALA A 864 -27.76 9.08 15.30
C ALA A 864 -27.88 7.58 14.97
N TYR A 865 -28.23 7.25 13.73
CA TYR A 865 -28.30 5.88 13.25
C TYR A 865 -26.96 5.17 13.40
N ALA A 866 -25.85 5.79 12.95
CA ALA A 866 -24.52 5.20 13.02
C ALA A 866 -24.12 4.88 14.47
N ASN A 867 -24.32 5.81 15.40
CA ASN A 867 -23.97 5.60 16.81
C ASN A 867 -24.80 4.49 17.47
N ILE A 868 -26.11 4.40 17.19
CA ILE A 868 -26.96 3.33 17.74
C ILE A 868 -26.60 1.99 17.08
N TYR A 869 -26.38 1.98 15.76
CA TYR A 869 -25.96 0.80 15.02
C TYR A 869 -24.63 0.23 15.54
N GLU A 870 -23.63 1.08 15.79
CA GLU A 870 -22.33 0.66 16.33
C GLU A 870 -22.46 0.06 17.73
N ILE A 871 -23.29 0.63 18.61
CA ILE A 871 -23.60 0.04 19.92
C ILE A 871 -24.28 -1.32 19.73
N ARG A 872 -25.30 -1.41 18.87
CA ARG A 872 -26.00 -2.67 18.59
C ARG A 872 -25.07 -3.72 18.00
N LEU A 873 -24.17 -3.34 17.10
CA LEU A 873 -23.18 -4.22 16.49
C LEU A 873 -22.22 -4.79 17.52
N ALA A 874 -21.68 -3.96 18.42
CA ALA A 874 -20.79 -4.41 19.47
C ALA A 874 -21.49 -5.40 20.43
N LEU A 875 -22.71 -5.08 20.86
CA LEU A 875 -23.53 -5.92 21.73
C LEU A 875 -23.94 -7.24 21.06
N ASN A 876 -24.34 -7.19 19.78
CA ASN A 876 -24.71 -8.37 19.00
C ASN A 876 -23.49 -9.23 18.65
N LEU A 877 -22.31 -8.63 18.42
CA LEU A 877 -21.07 -9.37 18.22
C LEU A 877 -20.72 -10.17 19.49
N ALA A 878 -20.72 -9.52 20.66
CA ALA A 878 -20.53 -10.16 21.96
C ALA A 878 -21.53 -11.31 22.19
N SER A 879 -22.82 -11.03 21.93
CA SER A 879 -23.90 -12.03 22.00
C SER A 879 -23.70 -13.19 21.01
N GLY A 880 -23.18 -12.91 19.82
CA GLY A 880 -22.92 -13.90 18.78
C GLY A 880 -21.82 -14.87 19.18
N TYR A 881 -20.74 -14.37 19.79
CA TYR A 881 -19.71 -15.22 20.39
C TYR A 881 -20.27 -16.06 21.55
N LEU A 882 -21.11 -15.46 22.40
CA LEU A 882 -21.76 -16.18 23.50
C LEU A 882 -22.67 -17.32 23.00
N ASN A 883 -23.44 -17.12 21.92
CA ASN A 883 -24.47 -18.07 21.49
C ASN A 883 -24.03 -19.02 20.38
N PHE A 884 -23.08 -18.61 19.52
CA PHE A 884 -22.80 -19.32 18.25
C PHE A 884 -21.36 -19.80 18.07
N TRP A 885 -20.45 -19.48 19.00
CA TRP A 885 -19.04 -19.89 18.93
C TRP A 885 -18.85 -21.41 19.15
N SER A 886 -19.39 -21.91 20.26
CA SER A 886 -19.22 -23.28 20.72
C SER A 886 -20.26 -24.22 20.12
N ALA A 887 -19.82 -25.36 19.55
CA ALA A 887 -20.70 -26.39 19.01
C ALA A 887 -21.65 -26.98 20.08
N GLY A 888 -22.83 -27.46 19.65
CA GLY A 888 -23.82 -28.10 20.50
C GLY A 888 -24.72 -27.15 21.30
N LYS A 889 -24.55 -25.82 21.16
CA LYS A 889 -25.42 -24.81 21.81
C LYS A 889 -26.79 -24.69 21.14
N ASN A 890 -26.80 -24.57 19.81
CA ASN A 890 -28.01 -24.45 19.00
C ASN A 890 -27.68 -24.79 17.53
N THR A 891 -28.71 -24.88 16.68
CA THR A 891 -28.57 -25.22 15.26
C THR A 891 -27.65 -24.26 14.50
N THR A 892 -27.68 -22.95 14.81
CA THR A 892 -26.82 -21.95 14.15
C THR A 892 -25.36 -22.18 14.50
N ALA A 893 -25.05 -22.41 15.78
CA ALA A 893 -23.72 -22.75 16.25
C ALA A 893 -23.17 -24.01 15.55
N ASP A 894 -24.00 -25.06 15.42
CA ASP A 894 -23.60 -26.30 14.75
C ASP A 894 -23.30 -26.11 13.26
N VAL A 895 -24.05 -25.25 12.56
CA VAL A 895 -23.78 -24.95 11.15
C VAL A 895 -22.50 -24.14 10.99
N ILE A 896 -22.27 -23.11 11.83
CA ILE A 896 -21.05 -22.30 11.80
C ILE A 896 -19.82 -23.17 12.07
N ASN A 897 -19.88 -24.01 13.12
CA ASN A 897 -18.80 -24.94 13.45
C ASN A 897 -18.58 -25.96 12.32
N GLY A 898 -19.65 -26.52 11.75
CA GLY A 898 -19.54 -27.47 10.64
C GLY A 898 -18.92 -26.89 9.37
N ALA A 899 -19.20 -25.63 9.05
CA ALA A 899 -18.57 -24.91 7.93
C ALA A 899 -17.09 -24.61 8.21
N ALA A 900 -16.79 -24.11 9.41
CA ALA A 900 -15.44 -23.81 9.86
C ALA A 900 -14.54 -25.05 9.88
N ASP A 901 -15.03 -26.16 10.42
CA ASP A 901 -14.30 -27.43 10.48
C ASP A 901 -14.03 -27.99 9.09
N LEU A 902 -15.00 -27.92 8.16
CA LEU A 902 -14.80 -28.40 6.78
C LEU A 902 -13.76 -27.54 6.03
N ILE A 903 -13.83 -26.21 6.17
CA ILE A 903 -12.85 -25.30 5.55
C ILE A 903 -11.46 -25.57 6.12
N ALA A 904 -11.34 -25.68 7.45
CA ALA A 904 -10.08 -26.00 8.09
C ALA A 904 -9.54 -27.36 7.64
N GLU A 905 -10.36 -28.42 7.61
CA GLU A 905 -9.93 -29.75 7.20
C GLU A 905 -9.44 -29.79 5.73
N ILE A 906 -10.19 -29.19 4.79
CA ILE A 906 -9.82 -29.14 3.37
C ILE A 906 -8.51 -28.38 3.15
N THR A 907 -8.32 -27.29 3.91
CA THR A 907 -7.11 -26.46 3.86
C THR A 907 -6.00 -26.93 4.80
N ARG A 908 -6.15 -28.07 5.48
CA ARG A 908 -5.20 -28.58 6.49
C ARG A 908 -4.85 -27.55 7.57
N HIS A 909 -5.86 -26.85 8.04
CA HIS A 909 -5.79 -25.80 9.05
C HIS A 909 -4.94 -24.59 8.63
N ILE A 910 -4.62 -24.43 7.34
CA ILE A 910 -4.04 -23.18 6.79
C ILE A 910 -5.04 -22.03 6.92
N ILE A 911 -6.34 -22.33 6.78
CA ILE A 911 -7.42 -21.46 7.24
C ILE A 911 -7.94 -22.07 8.56
N PRO A 912 -7.51 -21.55 9.72
CA PRO A 912 -7.99 -22.00 11.02
C PRO A 912 -9.52 -21.91 11.11
N ALA A 913 -10.14 -22.88 11.78
CA ALA A 913 -11.58 -22.86 12.04
C ALA A 913 -12.04 -21.56 12.73
N PRO A 914 -11.31 -20.99 13.72
CA PRO A 914 -11.68 -19.71 14.34
C PRO A 914 -11.94 -18.56 13.37
N VAL A 915 -11.16 -18.45 12.28
CA VAL A 915 -11.30 -17.38 11.29
C VAL A 915 -12.67 -17.44 10.62
N THR A 916 -13.08 -18.64 10.22
CA THR A 916 -14.39 -18.84 9.57
C THR A 916 -15.53 -18.56 10.55
N LYS A 917 -15.39 -18.97 11.81
CA LYS A 917 -16.37 -18.69 12.87
C LYS A 917 -16.53 -17.19 13.10
N ALA A 918 -15.43 -16.47 13.26
CA ALA A 918 -15.40 -15.03 13.48
C ALA A 918 -16.11 -14.29 12.32
N VAL A 919 -15.76 -14.60 11.07
CA VAL A 919 -16.37 -13.98 9.89
C VAL A 919 -17.88 -14.24 9.81
N LEU A 920 -18.34 -15.47 10.07
CA LEU A 920 -19.76 -15.80 10.04
C LEU A 920 -20.55 -15.17 11.20
N ILE A 921 -19.97 -15.10 12.40
CA ILE A 921 -20.57 -14.43 13.55
C ILE A 921 -20.65 -12.92 13.31
N ALA A 922 -19.60 -12.30 12.76
CA ALA A 922 -19.58 -10.89 12.41
C ALA A 922 -20.61 -10.56 11.31
N LEU A 923 -20.76 -11.41 10.31
CA LEU A 923 -21.82 -11.32 9.30
C LEU A 923 -23.21 -11.36 9.96
N LEU A 924 -23.45 -12.34 10.83
CA LEU A 924 -24.73 -12.49 11.53
C LEU A 924 -25.03 -11.30 12.44
N ALA A 925 -24.04 -10.84 13.22
CA ALA A 925 -24.17 -9.67 14.10
C ALA A 925 -24.47 -8.38 13.32
N ALA A 926 -23.88 -8.20 12.14
CA ALA A 926 -24.17 -7.06 11.28
C ALA A 926 -25.61 -7.10 10.74
N LEU A 927 -26.08 -8.26 10.27
CA LEU A 927 -27.45 -8.46 9.80
C LEU A 927 -28.47 -8.24 10.93
N GLU A 928 -28.18 -8.78 12.11
CA GLU A 928 -29.01 -8.60 13.30
C GLU A 928 -29.08 -7.13 13.70
N SER A 929 -27.96 -6.41 13.66
CA SER A 929 -27.94 -4.98 14.01
C SER A 929 -28.68 -4.12 12.99
N ILE A 930 -28.65 -4.48 11.69
CA ILE A 930 -29.49 -3.84 10.67
C ILE A 930 -30.97 -4.06 10.98
N GLN A 931 -31.35 -5.29 11.36
CA GLN A 931 -32.73 -5.61 11.72
C GLN A 931 -33.17 -4.92 13.02
N ASP A 932 -32.28 -4.83 14.02
CA ASP A 932 -32.53 -4.08 15.24
C ASP A 932 -32.84 -2.62 14.93
N MET A 933 -32.07 -2.00 14.02
CA MET A 933 -32.34 -0.64 13.58
C MET A 933 -33.70 -0.50 12.87
N LYS A 934 -34.12 -1.48 12.07
CA LYS A 934 -35.46 -1.48 11.44
C LYS A 934 -36.57 -1.53 12.47
N ILE A 935 -36.42 -2.38 13.50
CA ILE A 935 -37.38 -2.52 14.59
C ILE A 935 -37.43 -1.24 15.44
N LEU A 936 -36.26 -0.69 15.81
CA LEU A 936 -36.16 0.57 16.55
C LEU A 936 -36.75 1.75 15.77
N ASN A 937 -36.52 1.83 14.45
CA ASN A 937 -37.09 2.87 13.59
C ASN A 937 -38.64 2.81 13.52
N LYS A 938 -39.25 1.68 13.89
CA LYS A 938 -40.71 1.54 14.06
C LYS A 938 -41.17 1.79 15.49
N GLY A 939 -40.31 2.28 16.38
CA GLY A 939 -40.65 2.62 17.76
C GLY A 939 -40.92 1.40 18.65
N ILE A 940 -40.47 0.21 18.24
CA ILE A 940 -40.67 -1.04 19.01
C ILE A 940 -39.47 -1.22 19.96
N PRO A 941 -39.70 -1.46 21.27
CA PRO A 941 -38.62 -1.70 22.24
C PRO A 941 -37.89 -3.01 21.95
N LEU A 942 -36.56 -3.00 22.06
CA LEU A 942 -35.71 -4.18 21.91
C LEU A 942 -34.74 -4.35 23.07
N GLU A 943 -34.53 -5.59 23.50
CA GLU A 943 -33.53 -5.91 24.51
C GLU A 943 -32.16 -5.41 24.11
N VAL A 944 -31.48 -4.73 25.04
CA VAL A 944 -30.19 -4.11 24.77
C VAL A 944 -29.12 -5.16 24.51
N TYR A 945 -29.04 -6.17 25.39
CA TYR A 945 -28.10 -7.28 25.26
C TYR A 945 -28.84 -8.61 25.13
N LYS A 946 -28.59 -9.33 24.03
CA LYS A 946 -29.22 -10.62 23.73
C LYS A 946 -28.37 -11.74 24.33
N VAL A 947 -28.91 -12.49 25.28
CA VAL A 947 -28.19 -13.58 25.96
C VAL A 947 -28.55 -14.98 25.45
N SER A 948 -29.58 -15.08 24.60
CA SER A 948 -30.08 -16.32 23.98
C SER A 948 -30.29 -16.13 22.48
N ASP A 949 -30.10 -17.21 21.71
CA ASP A 949 -30.38 -17.27 20.28
C ASP A 949 -31.86 -17.07 19.91
N GLU A 950 -32.79 -17.26 20.84
CA GLU A 950 -34.22 -16.99 20.60
C GLU A 950 -34.54 -15.49 20.47
N GLN A 951 -33.66 -14.64 21.01
CA GLN A 951 -33.76 -13.18 20.95
C GLN A 951 -33.18 -12.61 19.63
N TRP A 952 -32.59 -13.46 18.79
CA TRP A 952 -32.08 -13.08 17.47
C TRP A 952 -33.15 -13.22 16.38
N SER A 953 -33.21 -12.26 15.48
CA SER A 953 -34.03 -12.28 14.28
C SER A 953 -33.43 -13.15 13.18
N TYR A 954 -32.11 -13.11 13.00
CA TYR A 954 -31.42 -13.92 12.01
C TYR A 954 -30.80 -15.18 12.62
N SER A 955 -30.76 -16.24 11.81
CA SER A 955 -30.04 -17.47 12.13
C SER A 955 -29.32 -18.00 10.88
N ILE A 956 -28.27 -18.79 11.07
CA ILE A 956 -27.59 -19.47 9.95
C ILE A 956 -28.06 -20.91 9.87
N ASN A 957 -28.46 -21.32 8.68
CA ASN A 957 -28.94 -22.66 8.37
C ASN A 957 -28.05 -23.31 7.31
N LYS A 958 -28.06 -24.64 7.26
CA LYS A 958 -27.38 -25.37 6.18
C LYS A 958 -28.08 -25.10 4.85
N LYS A 959 -27.29 -24.75 3.83
CA LYS A 959 -27.76 -24.55 2.45
C LYS A 959 -27.10 -25.63 1.58
N GLY A 960 -27.89 -26.31 0.75
CA GLY A 960 -27.37 -27.37 -0.11
C GLY A 960 -26.79 -28.58 0.63
N ASP A 961 -26.04 -29.40 -0.10
CA ASP A 961 -25.51 -30.68 0.41
C ASP A 961 -24.16 -30.54 1.13
N SER A 962 -23.34 -29.55 0.75
CA SER A 962 -22.03 -29.29 1.37
C SER A 962 -22.17 -28.70 2.77
N LYS A 963 -21.21 -28.96 3.68
CA LYS A 963 -21.22 -28.39 5.03
C LYS A 963 -20.75 -26.93 5.09
N ASP A 964 -19.98 -26.50 4.09
CA ASP A 964 -19.46 -25.12 3.97
C ASP A 964 -20.36 -24.22 3.12
N ASP A 965 -21.54 -24.70 2.73
CA ASP A 965 -22.59 -23.90 2.09
C ASP A 965 -23.61 -23.50 3.16
N VAL A 966 -23.56 -22.22 3.53
CA VAL A 966 -24.37 -21.64 4.59
C VAL A 966 -25.40 -20.69 4.01
N GLY A 967 -26.60 -20.68 4.61
CA GLY A 967 -27.69 -19.80 4.23
C GLY A 967 -28.15 -18.96 5.41
N ILE A 968 -28.38 -17.68 5.16
CA ILE A 968 -29.02 -16.76 6.11
C ILE A 968 -30.53 -17.02 6.07
N SER A 969 -31.16 -17.17 7.25
CA SER A 969 -32.61 -17.30 7.36
C SER A 969 -33.34 -16.01 6.99
N ASP A 970 -34.62 -16.10 6.65
CA ASP A 970 -35.47 -14.91 6.70
C ASP A 970 -35.54 -14.40 8.16
N PRO A 971 -35.62 -13.08 8.39
CA PRO A 971 -35.67 -12.52 9.73
C PRO A 971 -37.01 -12.88 10.39
N LYS A 972 -36.95 -13.39 11.62
CA LYS A 972 -38.13 -13.61 12.48
C LYS A 972 -38.27 -12.49 13.50
N SER A 973 -39.49 -12.31 14.03
CA SER A 973 -39.70 -11.46 15.20
C SER A 973 -38.91 -12.02 16.41
N PRO A 974 -38.01 -11.22 17.03
CA PRO A 974 -37.21 -11.69 18.16
C PRO A 974 -38.11 -11.91 19.38
N LYS A 975 -37.86 -12.98 20.16
CA LYS A 975 -38.62 -13.19 21.40
C LYS A 975 -38.14 -12.21 22.46
N LYS A 976 -39.09 -11.70 23.25
CA LYS A 976 -38.80 -10.88 24.42
C LYS A 976 -38.24 -11.76 25.56
N GLY A 977 -37.04 -11.47 26.02
CA GLY A 977 -36.46 -12.07 27.22
C GLY A 977 -36.79 -11.29 28.50
N GLU A 978 -35.99 -11.54 29.55
CA GLU A 978 -36.09 -10.89 30.87
C GLU A 978 -35.21 -9.63 30.99
N GLY A 979 -34.47 -9.26 29.94
CA GLY A 979 -33.57 -8.11 29.93
C GLY A 979 -34.29 -6.78 29.69
N ILE A 980 -33.57 -5.68 29.90
CA ILE A 980 -34.12 -4.34 29.65
C ILE A 980 -34.26 -4.11 28.14
N CYS A 981 -35.48 -3.75 27.74
CA CYS A 981 -35.78 -3.32 26.38
C CYS A 981 -35.70 -1.80 26.27
N MET A 982 -34.99 -1.30 25.25
CA MET A 982 -34.88 0.11 24.91
C MET A 982 -35.49 0.39 23.54
N GLN A 983 -36.19 1.52 23.41
CA GLN A 983 -36.62 2.14 22.16
C GLN A 983 -35.55 3.09 21.63
N TYR A 984 -35.78 3.70 20.47
CA TYR A 984 -34.82 4.63 19.86
C TYR A 984 -34.63 5.90 20.71
N SER A 985 -35.71 6.43 21.28
CA SER A 985 -35.67 7.57 22.22
C SER A 985 -34.79 7.33 23.45
N ASP A 986 -34.75 6.09 23.95
CA ASP A 986 -33.95 5.72 25.11
C ASP A 986 -32.45 5.88 24.84
N TYR A 987 -31.98 5.55 23.62
CA TYR A 987 -30.60 5.81 23.20
C TYR A 987 -30.30 7.30 23.13
N LEU A 988 -31.22 8.09 22.55
CA LEU A 988 -31.07 9.54 22.46
C LEU A 988 -31.05 10.21 23.83
N PHE A 989 -31.87 9.72 24.77
CA PHE A 989 -31.88 10.17 26.16
C PHE A 989 -30.49 10.03 26.78
N ILE A 990 -29.84 8.87 26.60
CA ILE A 990 -28.51 8.60 27.14
C ILE A 990 -27.45 9.48 26.45
N PHE A 991 -27.53 9.65 25.12
CA PHE A 991 -26.62 10.53 24.39
C PHE A 991 -26.75 12.00 24.83
N LEU A 992 -27.98 12.48 25.01
CA LEU A 992 -28.25 13.83 25.49
C LEU A 992 -27.76 14.02 26.92
N TYR A 993 -28.04 13.06 27.81
CA TYR A 993 -27.57 13.10 29.18
C TYR A 993 -26.05 13.18 29.24
N SER A 994 -25.35 12.33 28.47
CA SER A 994 -23.90 12.37 28.33
C SER A 994 -23.40 13.75 27.87
N MET A 995 -24.08 14.35 26.88
CA MET A 995 -23.74 15.65 26.32
C MET A 995 -23.94 16.80 27.32
N PHE A 996 -25.04 16.79 28.09
CA PHE A 996 -25.30 17.81 29.11
C PHE A 996 -24.46 17.63 30.38
N GLN A 997 -24.09 16.38 30.71
CA GLN A 997 -23.27 16.06 31.87
C GLN A 997 -21.78 16.38 31.66
N SER A 998 -21.29 16.37 30.41
CA SER A 998 -19.87 16.53 30.08
C SER A 998 -19.22 17.76 30.75
N GLY A 999 -19.99 18.83 30.99
CA GLY A 999 -19.55 20.02 31.74
C GLY A 999 -18.47 20.83 31.02
N ASP A 1000 -18.21 20.51 29.75
CA ASP A 1000 -17.21 21.10 28.89
C ASP A 1000 -17.86 21.97 27.81
N ASP A 1001 -17.08 22.36 26.80
CA ASP A 1001 -17.54 23.12 25.65
C ASP A 1001 -18.76 22.47 24.97
N LYS A 1002 -18.87 21.12 24.93
CA LYS A 1002 -19.98 20.38 24.30
C LYS A 1002 -21.33 20.69 24.96
N THR A 1003 -21.34 20.77 26.29
CA THR A 1003 -22.55 21.11 27.06
C THR A 1003 -23.07 22.50 26.67
N ASN A 1004 -22.19 23.50 26.56
CA ASN A 1004 -22.56 24.83 26.10
C ASN A 1004 -23.08 24.82 24.66
N LYS A 1005 -22.45 24.03 23.75
CA LYS A 1005 -22.92 23.92 22.35
C LYS A 1005 -24.31 23.28 22.28
N ALA A 1006 -24.60 22.29 23.12
CA ALA A 1006 -25.90 21.65 23.20
C ALA A 1006 -26.99 22.65 23.61
N TYR A 1007 -26.75 23.47 24.64
CA TYR A 1007 -27.67 24.55 25.04
C TYR A 1007 -27.82 25.61 23.95
N CYS A 1008 -26.75 25.98 23.22
CA CYS A 1008 -26.87 26.89 22.07
C CYS A 1008 -27.76 26.31 20.97
N ARG A 1009 -27.60 25.02 20.62
CA ARG A 1009 -28.43 24.34 19.61
C ARG A 1009 -29.88 24.22 20.07
N LEU A 1010 -30.11 23.91 21.35
CA LEU A 1010 -31.43 23.92 21.96
C LEU A 1010 -32.10 25.30 21.81
N GLY A 1011 -31.37 26.39 22.09
CA GLY A 1011 -31.84 27.75 21.83
C GLY A 1011 -32.20 27.99 20.35
N ARG A 1012 -31.33 27.62 19.40
CA ARG A 1012 -31.61 27.80 17.96
C ARG A 1012 -32.81 27.00 17.48
N LEU A 1013 -33.00 25.81 18.03
CA LEU A 1013 -34.16 24.98 17.76
C LEU A 1013 -35.45 25.66 18.25
N ILE A 1014 -35.44 26.20 19.48
CA ILE A 1014 -36.53 27.01 20.03
C ILE A 1014 -36.79 28.23 19.13
N GLU A 1015 -35.75 28.95 18.73
CA GLU A 1015 -35.85 30.10 17.83
C GLU A 1015 -36.52 29.72 16.49
N ALA A 1016 -36.10 28.63 15.86
CA ALA A 1016 -36.64 28.16 14.59
C ALA A 1016 -38.11 27.72 14.70
N ASN A 1017 -38.50 27.12 15.82
CA ASN A 1017 -39.89 26.75 16.06
C ASN A 1017 -40.75 28.00 16.38
N MET A 1018 -40.22 28.95 17.16
CA MET A 1018 -40.88 30.23 17.42
C MET A 1018 -41.15 31.01 16.14
N GLN A 1019 -40.23 30.99 15.16
CA GLN A 1019 -40.44 31.58 13.84
C GLN A 1019 -41.60 30.96 13.04
N LYS A 1020 -42.00 29.71 13.36
CA LYS A 1020 -43.20 29.07 12.79
C LYS A 1020 -44.48 29.43 13.58
N VAL A 1021 -44.37 29.46 14.91
CA VAL A 1021 -45.50 29.57 15.83
C VAL A 1021 -45.94 31.02 16.01
N ASP A 1022 -45.00 31.95 16.22
CA ASP A 1022 -45.28 33.38 16.38
C ASP A 1022 -45.48 34.03 15.00
N LYS A 1023 -46.74 34.08 14.58
CA LYS A 1023 -47.15 34.68 13.29
C LYS A 1023 -46.97 36.19 13.25
N ASP A 1024 -46.93 36.85 14.41
CA ASP A 1024 -46.78 38.30 14.49
C ASP A 1024 -45.30 38.71 14.36
N HIS A 1025 -44.36 37.81 14.71
CA HIS A 1025 -42.93 38.00 14.57
C HIS A 1025 -42.23 36.88 13.77
N PRO A 1026 -42.40 36.81 12.44
CA PRO A 1026 -41.78 35.76 11.60
C PRO A 1026 -40.24 35.84 11.51
N GLN A 1027 -39.63 36.88 12.08
CA GLN A 1027 -38.17 37.05 12.22
C GLN A 1027 -37.75 36.96 13.70
N PHE A 1028 -38.52 36.26 14.53
CA PHE A 1028 -38.25 36.07 15.95
C PHE A 1028 -36.79 35.68 16.19
N SER A 1029 -36.13 36.37 17.13
CA SER A 1029 -34.78 36.01 17.55
C SER A 1029 -34.63 35.99 19.05
N LEU A 1030 -34.08 34.88 19.57
CA LEU A 1030 -33.72 34.75 20.98
C LEU A 1030 -32.58 35.70 21.38
N LYS A 1031 -31.84 36.25 20.40
CA LYS A 1031 -30.86 37.32 20.65
C LYS A 1031 -31.54 38.61 21.15
N GLN A 1032 -32.74 38.90 20.67
CA GLN A 1032 -33.54 40.08 21.04
C GLN A 1032 -34.35 39.86 22.32
N SER A 1033 -34.58 38.61 22.72
CA SER A 1033 -35.19 38.23 23.99
C SER A 1033 -34.22 38.42 25.17
N LYS A 1034 -34.25 39.59 25.81
CA LYS A 1034 -33.33 39.98 26.90
C LYS A 1034 -33.84 39.54 28.26
N THR A 1035 -32.94 39.10 29.13
CA THR A 1035 -33.29 38.59 30.47
C THR A 1035 -32.85 39.48 31.64
N LEU A 1036 -31.92 40.42 31.42
CA LEU A 1036 -31.30 41.25 32.47
C LEU A 1036 -31.29 42.72 32.06
N PHE A 1037 -31.71 43.60 32.97
CA PHE A 1037 -31.77 45.05 32.80
C PHE A 1037 -31.08 45.77 33.94
N THR A 1038 -30.33 46.82 33.61
CA THR A 1038 -29.66 47.69 34.59
C THR A 1038 -30.20 49.11 34.47
N LEU A 1039 -30.57 49.68 35.61
CA LEU A 1039 -30.90 51.09 35.77
C LEU A 1039 -29.75 51.78 36.50
N THR A 1040 -29.21 52.84 35.87
CA THR A 1040 -28.21 53.73 36.46
C THR A 1040 -28.72 55.15 36.47
N SER A 1041 -28.45 55.87 37.55
CA SER A 1041 -28.88 57.26 37.71
C SER A 1041 -28.05 57.96 38.77
N GLU A 1042 -27.78 59.25 38.59
CA GLU A 1042 -27.17 60.10 39.61
C GLU A 1042 -28.26 60.91 40.32
N ILE A 1043 -28.28 60.83 41.64
CA ILE A 1043 -29.25 61.51 42.50
C ILE A 1043 -28.53 62.59 43.30
N ASP A 1044 -29.09 63.79 43.27
CA ASP A 1044 -28.64 64.93 44.07
C ASP A 1044 -29.64 65.17 45.19
N VAL A 1045 -29.22 65.02 46.44
CA VAL A 1045 -30.05 65.30 47.61
C VAL A 1045 -29.75 66.71 48.08
N SER A 1046 -30.75 67.59 48.00
CA SER A 1046 -30.54 68.97 48.44
C SER A 1046 -30.37 69.03 49.98
N PRO A 1047 -29.31 69.70 50.49
CA PRO A 1047 -29.11 69.89 51.92
C PRO A 1047 -30.25 70.70 52.54
N LEU A 1048 -30.78 70.23 53.69
CA LEU A 1048 -31.90 70.89 54.39
C LEU A 1048 -31.41 71.67 55.61
N MET A 1049 -30.51 71.07 56.39
CA MET A 1049 -30.00 71.65 57.63
C MET A 1049 -28.72 72.45 57.40
N MET A 1050 -27.87 72.02 56.47
CA MET A 1050 -26.69 72.79 56.01
C MET A 1050 -27.06 74.08 55.26
N ASP A 1051 -28.28 74.18 54.71
CA ASP A 1051 -28.79 75.37 54.02
C ASP A 1051 -29.39 76.42 54.97
N GLN A 1052 -29.45 76.13 56.27
CA GLN A 1052 -29.92 77.08 57.26
C GLN A 1052 -28.89 78.22 57.45
N PRO A 1053 -29.33 79.47 57.75
CA PRO A 1053 -28.43 80.62 57.91
C PRO A 1053 -27.27 80.39 58.90
N LEU A 1054 -27.49 79.57 59.92
CA LEU A 1054 -26.51 79.20 60.96
C LEU A 1054 -25.36 78.31 60.48
N ALA A 1055 -25.53 77.57 59.39
CA ALA A 1055 -24.53 76.66 58.82
C ALA A 1055 -24.04 77.07 57.42
N SER A 1056 -24.70 78.07 56.80
CA SER A 1056 -24.40 78.55 55.45
C SER A 1056 -22.92 78.95 55.23
N ASP A 1057 -22.27 79.55 56.22
CA ASP A 1057 -20.84 79.93 56.15
C ASP A 1057 -19.88 78.72 56.09
N TYR A 1058 -20.34 77.53 56.49
CA TYR A 1058 -19.56 76.28 56.44
C TYR A 1058 -19.76 75.50 55.12
N LYS A 1059 -20.76 75.89 54.30
CA LYS A 1059 -21.08 75.25 53.02
C LYS A 1059 -19.94 75.39 52.01
N ASP A 1060 -19.24 76.53 52.00
CA ASP A 1060 -18.08 76.79 51.14
C ASP A 1060 -16.88 75.86 51.43
N SER A 1061 -16.84 75.26 52.63
CA SER A 1061 -15.80 74.28 53.01
C SER A 1061 -16.10 72.86 52.51
N LEU A 1062 -17.33 72.61 52.04
CA LEU A 1062 -17.83 71.34 51.49
C LEU A 1062 -18.02 71.41 49.95
N ALA A 1063 -17.40 72.40 49.31
CA ALA A 1063 -17.72 72.88 47.96
C ALA A 1063 -17.36 71.97 46.77
N ASP A 1064 -16.82 70.76 46.98
CA ASP A 1064 -16.60 69.84 45.85
C ASP A 1064 -17.92 69.24 45.30
N GLY A 1065 -19.05 69.44 46.01
CA GLY A 1065 -20.38 69.05 45.58
C GLY A 1065 -20.60 67.52 45.46
N SER A 1066 -19.66 66.70 45.94
CA SER A 1066 -19.73 65.24 45.87
C SER A 1066 -20.45 64.62 47.06
N TRP A 1067 -20.47 65.30 48.21
CA TRP A 1067 -20.95 64.71 49.47
C TRP A 1067 -22.47 64.49 49.51
N ASN A 1068 -23.23 65.22 48.69
CA ASN A 1068 -24.69 65.14 48.61
C ASN A 1068 -25.19 64.47 47.32
N ARG A 1069 -24.28 63.92 46.51
CA ARG A 1069 -24.59 63.16 45.30
C ARG A 1069 -24.20 61.71 45.45
N TYR A 1070 -25.01 60.83 44.89
CA TYR A 1070 -24.66 59.41 44.78
C TYR A 1070 -25.20 58.81 43.49
N THR A 1071 -24.48 57.82 42.98
CA THR A 1071 -24.92 57.01 41.84
C THR A 1071 -25.61 55.76 42.36
N ILE A 1072 -26.77 55.45 41.81
CA ILE A 1072 -27.41 54.15 41.96
C ILE A 1072 -27.11 53.29 40.74
N GLU A 1073 -26.89 52.01 40.95
CA GLU A 1073 -26.83 50.98 39.92
C GLU A 1073 -27.61 49.78 40.42
N VAL A 1074 -28.77 49.52 39.80
CA VAL A 1074 -29.65 48.42 40.17
C VAL A 1074 -29.83 47.52 38.94
N THR A 1075 -29.50 46.24 39.09
CA THR A 1075 -29.67 45.23 38.03
C THR A 1075 -30.72 44.21 38.47
N ARG A 1076 -31.67 43.91 37.59
CA ARG A 1076 -32.71 42.90 37.80
C ARG A 1076 -32.83 41.99 36.58
N GLY A 1077 -33.18 40.74 36.82
CA GLY A 1077 -33.48 39.76 35.78
C GLY A 1077 -34.74 38.98 36.10
N TYR A 1078 -35.25 38.29 35.09
CA TYR A 1078 -36.44 37.45 35.14
C TYR A 1078 -36.32 36.26 36.10
#